data_AF-A0A8X7YW38-F1
#
_entry.id   AF-A0A8X7YW38-F1
#
_cell.length_a   1.000
_cell.length_b   1.000
_cell.length_c   1.000
_cell.angle_alpha   90.00
_cell.angle_beta   90.00
_cell.angle_gamma   90.00
#
_symmetry.space_group_name_H-M   'P 1'
#
loop_
_entity.id
_entity.type
_entity.pdbx_description
1 polymer ?
#
loop_
_entity_poly.entity_id
_entity_poly.type
_entity_poly.pdbx_seq_one_letter_code
_entity_poly.pdbx_strand_id
1 'polypeptide(L)'
;MGLIRNSTMKSGDYLEGMLSDYVGGKAKSKVQRSSSARLVTALTCLQFAFAVYATFLLYYMSPTIDLRTKPDFTWATRIAQQWKHFIIPPHVLGRYQDAASLVTAEIRPIHPSEVCEHEKIDFQQKKSNDAQMIKLKRELYDEVLDFQSKSTGTETLSELMAMKSKWDLRGPNKPRVTVILNHFKRKTLCAQLDSLLHQTLPFHHVWVLSFGSPNELSLKRIVSSYNDSRISFISSSYDFKYYGRFQMALQTEADLVYIVDDDMIPGRKMLQTLSHVAGTEKYKNSVLGSIGRILPFRQKDFTFPSYRKFRSKEAGLYLPDPAYDITVDKIVQVDFLSSSWFLSAELVKTLFIEAPMTFMTGEDLHLSYQLQKYRNAGSFVLPVDPNDKETWGDSEHRLAYVSETTVIFKDIVQVRDDQWWKALSTGYVTQWAAMHPQKIDALFYAHSVDEVKALAPLIEKFRSTVGKKAYIVVSGGNFCPCEDAATTLKWPKMVCKERRFKIFDLAVAAQTEISNSEVPVIQAVYSSVKGLIKIHNPSVLIAVKDIDPNVKKALKMATETNTNGTTMVLLPRPSISKVLWMADLRSTALPNWNKMRISVNIITQNRAPSLTRLLKSLSDAYYVGDEIPISFNVDSKVDEETIRLVSSFNWPHGPKTLRRRIIQGGLIRAVSESWYPSSDDDYGLLLEDDIEVSPFYYLWIKYALLAYHYDPQVSLPELSSISLYTPKLVEVVKERPRWNATEFFKRIHPNTPYLHQLPCSWGAVFFPKQWREFYVYMNMRFTEDAKANPVQIPKSRTNGWQASWKKFLIDMMYLRGYVSLYPNFPNQASFSTNHMEPGAHISARDNVVKHDKTDFEVPLLKEDFRSFLPNGKFPPASKLPSLNLFNQPVSLKGLKAAGAKLGQDVLRCDNATEIVSVDHETGLPKQCAKF
;
A
#
# COMPACT_ATOMS: atom_id res chain seq x y z
N MET A 1 -14.89 -55.15 14.09
CA MET A 1 -16.31 -55.50 13.92
C MET A 1 -16.93 -54.41 13.06
N GLY A 2 -17.65 -54.66 11.96
CA GLY A 2 -17.93 -55.92 11.26
C GLY A 2 -17.79 -55.76 9.73
N LEU A 3 -17.83 -56.89 9.00
CA LEU A 3 -17.64 -57.03 7.54
C LEU A 3 -18.98 -57.22 6.79
N ILE A 4 -18.88 -57.40 5.45
CA ILE A 4 -19.89 -57.86 4.46
C ILE A 4 -20.70 -56.68 3.85
N ARG A 5 -20.90 -56.52 2.52
CA ARG A 5 -20.66 -57.40 1.34
C ARG A 5 -20.22 -56.66 0.04
N ASN A 6 -19.42 -57.37 -0.77
CA ASN A 6 -19.31 -57.46 -2.25
C ASN A 6 -20.62 -57.21 -3.05
N SER A 7 -20.70 -57.00 -4.38
CA SER A 7 -19.80 -56.87 -5.57
C SER A 7 -20.69 -56.42 -6.78
N THR A 8 -20.26 -55.85 -7.92
CA THR A 8 -19.54 -56.44 -9.09
C THR A 8 -19.21 -55.39 -10.17
N MET A 9 -18.26 -55.72 -11.06
CA MET A 9 -17.92 -55.04 -12.35
C MET A 9 -19.15 -54.92 -13.30
N LYS A 10 -19.21 -54.10 -14.38
CA LYS A 10 -18.30 -54.04 -15.55
C LYS A 10 -18.84 -53.02 -16.62
N SER A 11 -17.96 -52.53 -17.51
CA SER A 11 -18.26 -51.91 -18.83
C SER A 11 -18.94 -50.52 -18.86
N GLY A 12 -18.58 -49.57 -19.73
CA GLY A 12 -17.48 -49.61 -20.72
C GLY A 12 -17.16 -48.26 -21.39
N ASP A 13 -15.90 -48.17 -21.79
CA ASP A 13 -15.27 -47.51 -22.95
C ASP A 13 -15.54 -46.05 -23.37
N TYR A 14 -14.39 -45.38 -23.51
CA TYR A 14 -14.10 -44.26 -24.41
C TYR A 14 -14.66 -44.43 -25.83
N LEU A 15 -14.88 -43.31 -26.52
CA LEU A 15 -14.53 -43.22 -27.94
C LEU A 15 -14.14 -41.79 -28.34
N GLU A 16 -12.84 -41.56 -28.43
CA GLU A 16 -12.21 -40.53 -29.24
C GLU A 16 -11.69 -41.23 -30.50
N GLY A 17 -12.03 -40.77 -31.70
CA GLY A 17 -11.56 -41.43 -32.92
C GLY A 17 -12.17 -40.94 -34.24
N MET A 18 -11.29 -40.46 -35.12
CA MET A 18 -11.35 -40.41 -36.60
C MET A 18 -10.09 -39.63 -37.05
N LEU A 19 -9.23 -40.05 -37.98
CA LEU A 19 -9.18 -41.22 -38.88
C LEU A 19 -7.71 -41.56 -39.17
N SER A 20 -7.36 -42.85 -39.25
CA SER A 20 -6.86 -43.51 -40.49
C SER A 20 -6.15 -44.84 -40.19
N ASP A 21 -6.76 -45.95 -40.60
CA ASP A 21 -6.10 -47.25 -40.73
C ASP A 21 -5.31 -47.31 -42.05
N TYR A 22 -4.19 -48.05 -42.10
CA TYR A 22 -4.14 -49.38 -42.76
C TYR A 22 -2.75 -50.06 -42.67
N VAL A 23 -2.77 -51.38 -42.42
CA VAL A 23 -1.70 -52.40 -42.55
C VAL A 23 -0.46 -52.29 -41.66
N GLY A 24 -0.28 -53.28 -40.77
CA GLY A 24 0.97 -53.54 -40.04
C GLY A 24 1.88 -54.58 -40.70
N GLY A 25 3.14 -54.68 -40.25
CA GLY A 25 4.10 -55.64 -40.80
C GLY A 25 5.46 -55.70 -40.11
N LYS A 26 5.57 -56.54 -39.07
CA LYS A 26 6.76 -57.21 -38.50
C LYS A 26 8.16 -56.61 -38.78
N ALA A 27 8.85 -56.23 -37.70
CA ALA A 27 10.29 -56.00 -37.72
C ALA A 27 11.11 -57.27 -38.02
N LYS A 28 12.14 -57.13 -38.86
CA LYS A 28 13.36 -57.97 -38.87
C LYS A 28 14.56 -57.05 -39.02
N SER A 29 15.56 -57.20 -38.16
CA SER A 29 16.84 -56.52 -38.33
C SER A 29 17.77 -57.35 -39.21
N LYS A 30 18.55 -56.67 -40.08
CA LYS A 30 19.96 -57.03 -40.31
C LYS A 30 20.75 -55.88 -40.97
N VAL A 31 21.70 -55.42 -40.18
CA VAL A 31 22.87 -54.57 -40.47
C VAL A 31 23.53 -54.82 -41.84
N GLN A 32 23.85 -53.75 -42.61
CA GLN A 32 25.22 -53.58 -43.15
C GLN A 32 25.61 -52.16 -43.61
N ARG A 33 26.66 -51.64 -42.93
CA ARG A 33 27.76 -50.74 -43.35
C ARG A 33 27.61 -49.76 -44.54
N SER A 34 27.85 -48.48 -44.17
CA SER A 34 28.82 -47.55 -44.79
C SER A 34 28.52 -46.83 -46.11
N SER A 35 28.23 -45.53 -46.01
CA SER A 35 28.76 -44.51 -46.94
C SER A 35 28.91 -43.15 -46.24
N SER A 36 29.94 -42.98 -45.39
CA SER A 36 30.14 -41.76 -44.59
C SER A 36 30.44 -40.50 -45.41
N ALA A 37 30.86 -40.63 -46.67
CA ALA A 37 31.15 -39.49 -47.55
C ALA A 37 29.94 -38.57 -47.77
N ARG A 38 28.74 -39.13 -48.06
CA ARG A 38 27.53 -38.32 -48.37
C ARG A 38 27.05 -37.50 -47.18
N LEU A 39 27.20 -37.99 -45.95
CA LEU A 39 26.82 -37.27 -44.74
C LEU A 39 27.76 -36.08 -44.51
N VAL A 40 29.07 -36.26 -44.72
CA VAL A 40 30.06 -35.17 -44.62
C VAL A 40 29.80 -34.11 -45.68
N THR A 41 29.56 -34.48 -46.94
CA THR A 41 29.22 -33.51 -48.00
C THR A 41 27.92 -32.75 -47.67
N ALA A 42 26.88 -33.45 -47.20
CA ALA A 42 25.62 -32.81 -46.80
C ALA A 42 25.81 -31.81 -45.64
N LEU A 43 26.57 -32.18 -44.60
CA LEU A 43 26.88 -31.30 -43.48
C LEU A 43 27.76 -30.11 -43.90
N THR A 44 28.69 -30.30 -44.83
CA THR A 44 29.53 -29.21 -45.37
C THR A 44 28.68 -28.23 -46.19
N CYS A 45 27.76 -28.72 -47.04
CA CYS A 45 26.81 -27.87 -47.75
C CYS A 45 25.86 -27.12 -46.80
N LEU A 46 25.44 -27.76 -45.70
CA LEU A 46 24.57 -27.15 -44.70
C LEU A 46 25.31 -26.09 -43.87
N GLN A 47 26.59 -26.31 -43.53
CA GLN A 47 27.46 -25.26 -42.97
C GLN A 47 27.68 -24.11 -43.95
N PHE A 48 27.85 -24.37 -45.25
CA PHE A 48 28.00 -23.32 -46.25
C PHE A 48 26.71 -22.50 -46.40
N ALA A 49 25.55 -23.15 -46.40
CA ALA A 49 24.25 -22.48 -46.40
C ALA A 49 24.04 -21.63 -45.13
N PHE A 50 24.42 -22.14 -43.95
CA PHE A 50 24.40 -21.37 -42.70
C PHE A 50 25.37 -20.19 -42.71
N ALA A 51 26.57 -20.35 -43.27
CA ALA A 51 27.54 -19.26 -43.40
C ALA A 51 27.03 -18.17 -44.35
N VAL A 52 26.46 -18.53 -45.49
CA VAL A 52 25.81 -17.59 -46.43
C VAL A 52 24.63 -16.89 -45.75
N TYR A 53 23.75 -17.63 -45.07
CA TYR A 53 22.61 -17.06 -44.34
C TYR A 53 23.07 -16.10 -43.22
N ALA A 54 24.05 -16.49 -42.40
CA ALA A 54 24.60 -15.63 -41.36
C ALA A 54 25.30 -14.39 -41.92
N THR A 55 25.99 -14.50 -43.06
CA THR A 55 26.59 -13.34 -43.75
C THR A 55 25.50 -12.39 -44.28
N PHE A 56 24.42 -12.93 -44.83
CA PHE A 56 23.26 -12.16 -45.29
C PHE A 56 22.55 -11.47 -44.11
N LEU A 57 22.37 -12.20 -43.00
CA LEU A 57 21.77 -11.67 -41.77
C LEU A 57 22.63 -10.55 -41.17
N LEU A 58 23.96 -10.73 -41.09
CA LEU A 58 24.88 -9.70 -40.63
C LEU A 58 24.91 -8.47 -41.55
N TYR A 59 24.81 -8.65 -42.87
CA TYR A 59 24.70 -7.55 -43.83
C TYR A 59 23.40 -6.74 -43.63
N TYR A 60 22.28 -7.40 -43.35
CA TYR A 60 20.98 -6.74 -43.09
C TYR A 60 20.79 -6.25 -41.64
N MET A 61 21.59 -6.72 -40.68
CA MET A 61 21.53 -6.32 -39.26
C MET A 61 22.64 -5.36 -38.84
N SER A 62 23.62 -5.07 -39.71
CA SER A 62 24.64 -4.06 -39.42
C SER A 62 24.05 -2.65 -39.54
N PRO A 63 24.20 -1.77 -38.53
CA PRO A 63 23.71 -0.40 -38.63
C PRO A 63 24.48 0.36 -39.70
N THR A 64 23.75 1.02 -40.61
CA THR A 64 24.32 1.75 -41.74
C THR A 64 25.17 2.94 -41.27
N ILE A 65 26.50 2.76 -41.27
CA ILE A 65 27.45 3.88 -41.29
C ILE A 65 27.46 4.43 -42.72
N ASP A 66 27.23 5.73 -42.83
CA ASP A 66 27.08 6.45 -44.10
C ASP A 66 28.43 6.61 -44.83
N LEU A 67 28.61 5.91 -45.95
CA LEU A 67 29.71 6.16 -46.89
C LEU A 67 29.26 6.08 -48.34
N ARG A 68 29.44 7.21 -49.04
CA ARG A 68 29.19 7.39 -50.47
C ARG A 68 30.10 6.48 -51.32
N THR A 69 29.51 5.63 -52.16
CA THR A 69 29.77 5.50 -53.62
C THR A 69 28.98 4.32 -54.22
N LYS A 70 28.41 4.49 -55.41
CA LYS A 70 27.70 3.43 -56.13
C LYS A 70 28.66 2.62 -57.02
N PRO A 71 28.55 1.28 -57.03
CA PRO A 71 28.82 0.46 -58.22
C PRO A 71 27.50 0.04 -58.91
N ASP A 72 27.55 -0.11 -60.23
CA ASP A 72 26.41 -0.50 -61.08
C ASP A 72 26.28 -2.04 -61.20
N PHE A 73 25.04 -2.54 -61.27
CA PHE A 73 24.70 -3.97 -61.28
C PHE A 73 23.89 -4.41 -62.50
N THR A 74 24.17 -3.81 -63.66
CA THR A 74 23.54 -4.11 -64.96
C THR A 74 23.68 -5.57 -65.46
N TRP A 75 24.51 -6.40 -64.81
CA TRP A 75 24.64 -7.83 -65.14
C TRP A 75 23.54 -8.72 -64.53
N ALA A 76 23.03 -8.40 -63.34
CA ALA A 76 22.04 -9.21 -62.64
C ALA A 76 20.69 -9.23 -63.37
N THR A 77 20.32 -8.10 -64.01
CA THR A 77 19.04 -7.92 -64.71
C THR A 77 18.91 -8.80 -65.96
N ARG A 78 20.03 -9.17 -66.62
CA ARG A 78 20.01 -10.00 -67.84
C ARG A 78 19.76 -11.48 -67.57
N ILE A 79 20.25 -12.01 -66.46
CA ILE A 79 20.06 -13.43 -66.09
C ILE A 79 18.60 -13.67 -65.67
N ALA A 80 18.00 -12.73 -64.93
CA ALA A 80 16.61 -12.80 -64.49
C ALA A 80 15.59 -12.81 -65.66
N GLN A 81 15.94 -12.24 -66.82
CA GLN A 81 15.07 -12.22 -68.00
C GLN A 81 15.04 -13.56 -68.76
N GLN A 82 16.11 -14.37 -68.70
CA GLN A 82 16.15 -15.65 -69.43
C GLN A 82 15.41 -16.80 -68.75
N TRP A 83 15.18 -16.74 -67.43
CA TRP A 83 14.55 -17.84 -66.67
C TRP A 83 13.01 -17.80 -66.66
N LYS A 84 12.38 -16.79 -67.26
CA LYS A 84 10.93 -16.58 -67.20
C LYS A 84 10.10 -17.39 -68.22
N HIS A 85 10.74 -18.19 -69.09
CA HIS A 85 10.10 -18.78 -70.27
C HIS A 85 9.68 -20.26 -70.18
N PHE A 86 9.89 -20.97 -69.06
CA PHE A 86 9.75 -22.44 -69.04
C PHE A 86 8.64 -23.05 -68.15
N ILE A 87 7.87 -22.29 -67.38
CA ILE A 87 6.78 -22.87 -66.53
C ILE A 87 5.51 -22.00 -66.52
N ILE A 88 4.75 -22.00 -67.62
CA ILE A 88 3.32 -21.64 -67.66
C ILE A 88 2.61 -22.50 -68.73
N PRO A 89 1.58 -23.31 -68.39
CA PRO A 89 0.69 -23.92 -69.38
C PRO A 89 -0.40 -22.93 -69.87
N PRO A 90 -0.85 -22.99 -71.14
CA PRO A 90 -1.67 -21.93 -71.72
C PRO A 90 -3.18 -22.16 -71.56
N HIS A 91 -3.84 -21.30 -70.76
CA HIS A 91 -5.19 -20.81 -71.07
C HIS A 91 -5.45 -19.49 -70.33
N VAL A 92 -6.43 -18.71 -70.82
CA VAL A 92 -6.78 -17.34 -70.34
C VAL A 92 -5.76 -16.24 -70.70
N LEU A 93 -5.15 -16.31 -71.89
CA LEU A 93 -4.73 -15.10 -72.61
C LEU A 93 -5.87 -14.67 -73.54
N GLY A 94 -6.78 -13.87 -72.99
CA GLY A 94 -8.03 -13.49 -73.68
C GLY A 94 -8.80 -12.38 -72.97
N ARG A 95 -8.10 -11.37 -72.43
CA ARG A 95 -8.69 -10.09 -71.97
C ARG A 95 -7.71 -8.95 -71.65
N TYR A 96 -6.42 -9.11 -71.94
CA TYR A 96 -5.39 -8.08 -71.68
C TYR A 96 -5.12 -7.13 -72.86
N GLN A 97 -6.02 -7.07 -73.84
CA GLN A 97 -5.92 -6.16 -75.01
C GLN A 97 -7.02 -5.09 -75.08
N ASP A 98 -7.95 -5.03 -74.11
CA ASP A 98 -8.94 -3.94 -73.99
C ASP A 98 -8.53 -2.83 -72.99
N ALA A 99 -7.48 -3.07 -72.19
CA ALA A 99 -7.07 -2.16 -71.11
C ALA A 99 -6.41 -0.84 -71.58
N ALA A 100 -6.16 -0.69 -72.89
CA ALA A 100 -5.59 0.53 -73.49
C ALA A 100 -6.66 1.43 -74.16
N SER A 101 -7.94 1.02 -74.16
CA SER A 101 -9.02 1.69 -74.91
C SER A 101 -10.15 2.25 -74.03
N LEU A 102 -9.94 2.34 -72.71
CA LEU A 102 -10.92 2.87 -71.74
C LEU A 102 -10.47 4.17 -71.05
N VAL A 103 -9.56 4.94 -71.68
CA VAL A 103 -9.18 6.31 -71.26
C VAL A 103 -10.21 7.34 -71.76
N THR A 104 -11.50 7.02 -71.71
CA THR A 104 -12.62 8.00 -71.84
C THR A 104 -13.95 7.48 -71.27
N ALA A 105 -13.93 6.58 -70.27
CA ALA A 105 -15.11 6.33 -69.45
C ALA A 105 -15.09 7.29 -68.26
N GLU A 106 -16.03 8.23 -68.21
CA GLU A 106 -16.26 9.06 -67.02
C GLU A 106 -16.48 8.15 -65.81
N ILE A 107 -15.59 8.25 -64.81
CA ILE A 107 -15.81 7.59 -63.52
C ILE A 107 -16.99 8.33 -62.89
N ARG A 108 -18.20 7.77 -63.05
CA ARG A 108 -19.38 8.29 -62.37
C ARG A 108 -19.07 8.38 -60.87
N PRO A 109 -19.30 9.55 -60.22
CA PRO A 109 -19.09 9.68 -58.79
C PRO A 109 -20.01 8.68 -58.08
N ILE A 110 -19.40 7.70 -57.42
CA ILE A 110 -20.12 6.67 -56.67
C ILE A 110 -20.74 7.38 -55.46
N HIS A 111 -22.06 7.50 -55.42
CA HIS A 111 -22.75 8.17 -54.32
C HIS A 111 -22.95 7.23 -53.11
N PRO A 112 -23.00 7.75 -51.87
CA PRO A 112 -23.27 6.92 -50.69
C PRO A 112 -24.55 6.08 -50.82
N SER A 113 -25.61 6.62 -51.44
CA SER A 113 -26.87 5.91 -51.72
C SER A 113 -26.72 4.64 -52.58
N GLU A 114 -25.62 4.47 -53.31
CA GLU A 114 -25.34 3.29 -54.14
C GLU A 114 -24.50 2.20 -53.43
N VAL A 115 -23.87 2.54 -52.29
CA VAL A 115 -22.93 1.66 -51.58
C VAL A 115 -23.35 1.40 -50.12
N CYS A 116 -24.19 2.27 -49.55
CA CYS A 116 -24.55 2.19 -48.13
C CYS A 116 -25.42 0.98 -47.81
N GLU A 117 -24.75 -0.06 -47.33
CA GLU A 117 -25.37 -1.20 -46.68
C GLU A 117 -25.97 -0.76 -45.33
N HIS A 118 -27.17 -1.27 -45.03
CA HIS A 118 -27.90 -0.97 -43.79
C HIS A 118 -28.23 -2.26 -43.05
N GLU A 119 -27.94 -2.32 -41.76
CA GLU A 119 -28.24 -3.46 -40.91
C GLU A 119 -29.71 -3.44 -40.46
N LYS A 120 -30.48 -4.49 -40.76
CA LYS A 120 -31.88 -4.61 -40.32
C LYS A 120 -31.96 -5.24 -38.93
N ILE A 121 -32.70 -4.60 -38.04
CA ILE A 121 -32.87 -5.03 -36.65
C ILE A 121 -34.34 -5.40 -36.42
N ASP A 122 -34.64 -6.68 -36.65
CA ASP A 122 -36.02 -7.20 -36.67
C ASP A 122 -36.56 -7.56 -35.26
N PHE A 123 -35.87 -7.17 -34.20
CA PHE A 123 -36.28 -7.39 -32.80
C PHE A 123 -36.43 -6.08 -32.00
N GLN A 124 -37.29 -6.11 -30.98
CA GLN A 124 -37.40 -5.04 -29.99
C GLN A 124 -36.33 -5.18 -28.90
N GLN A 125 -35.95 -4.06 -28.28
CA GLN A 125 -35.01 -4.05 -27.15
C GLN A 125 -35.48 -5.00 -26.04
N LYS A 126 -34.68 -6.00 -25.69
CA LYS A 126 -35.04 -6.99 -24.67
C LYS A 126 -35.14 -6.33 -23.29
N LYS A 127 -36.31 -6.45 -22.66
CA LYS A 127 -36.52 -6.15 -21.23
C LYS A 127 -36.59 -7.45 -20.42
N SER A 128 -36.03 -7.44 -19.21
CA SER A 128 -36.16 -8.52 -18.25
C SER A 128 -37.59 -8.60 -17.71
N ASN A 129 -38.09 -9.81 -17.47
CA ASN A 129 -39.29 -10.06 -16.68
C ASN A 129 -38.97 -10.61 -15.27
N ASP A 130 -37.69 -10.86 -14.97
CA ASP A 130 -37.23 -11.27 -13.64
C ASP A 130 -37.26 -10.05 -12.69
N ALA A 131 -38.38 -9.92 -11.96
CA ALA A 131 -38.63 -8.82 -11.04
C ALA A 131 -37.60 -8.72 -9.90
N GLN A 132 -37.03 -9.86 -9.47
CA GLN A 132 -35.97 -9.87 -8.48
C GLN A 132 -34.70 -9.24 -9.04
N MET A 133 -34.32 -9.58 -10.28
CA MET A 133 -33.17 -8.98 -10.95
C MET A 133 -33.33 -7.49 -11.24
N ILE A 134 -34.51 -7.05 -11.69
CA ILE A 134 -34.79 -5.61 -11.89
C ILE A 134 -34.57 -4.85 -10.57
N LYS A 135 -35.15 -5.35 -9.47
CA LYS A 135 -35.00 -4.76 -8.14
C LYS A 135 -33.53 -4.70 -7.71
N LEU A 136 -32.80 -5.81 -7.76
CA LEU A 136 -31.40 -5.89 -7.33
C LEU A 136 -30.48 -4.93 -8.13
N LYS A 137 -30.75 -4.76 -9.43
CA LYS A 137 -29.97 -3.89 -10.31
C LYS A 137 -30.27 -2.41 -10.08
N ARG A 138 -31.54 -2.03 -9.95
CA ARG A 138 -31.93 -0.65 -9.60
C ARG A 138 -31.43 -0.24 -8.22
N GLU A 139 -31.63 -1.07 -7.20
CA GLU A 139 -31.11 -0.80 -5.84
C GLU A 139 -29.60 -0.57 -5.83
N LEU A 140 -28.81 -1.30 -6.64
CA LEU A 140 -27.37 -1.07 -6.75
C LEU A 140 -27.04 0.25 -7.46
N TYR A 141 -27.81 0.62 -8.48
CA TYR A 141 -27.62 1.88 -9.21
C TYR A 141 -27.92 3.09 -8.31
N ASP A 142 -29.04 3.03 -7.57
CA ASP A 142 -29.45 4.07 -6.63
C ASP A 142 -28.45 4.23 -5.48
N GLU A 143 -27.90 3.11 -4.94
CA GLU A 143 -26.82 3.12 -3.94
C GLU A 143 -25.53 3.78 -4.46
N VAL A 144 -25.15 3.52 -5.71
CA VAL A 144 -23.98 4.15 -6.35
C VAL A 144 -24.21 5.65 -6.56
N LEU A 145 -25.38 6.04 -7.06
CA LEU A 145 -25.75 7.45 -7.26
C LEU A 145 -25.78 8.23 -5.94
N ASP A 146 -26.37 7.68 -4.89
CA ASP A 146 -26.41 8.30 -3.56
C ASP A 146 -24.99 8.51 -3.01
N PHE A 147 -24.13 7.49 -3.10
CA PHE A 147 -22.72 7.61 -2.70
C PHE A 147 -21.96 8.67 -3.51
N GLN A 148 -22.10 8.67 -4.84
CA GLN A 148 -21.40 9.62 -5.71
C GLN A 148 -21.91 11.04 -5.51
N SER A 149 -23.21 11.25 -5.31
CA SER A 149 -23.79 12.58 -5.03
C SER A 149 -23.17 13.27 -3.80
N LYS A 150 -22.76 12.47 -2.80
CA LYS A 150 -22.16 12.95 -1.54
C LYS A 150 -20.63 13.09 -1.59
N SER A 151 -19.96 12.50 -2.58
CA SER A 151 -18.50 12.39 -2.63
C SER A 151 -17.88 13.12 -3.82
N THR A 152 -18.38 12.87 -5.03
CA THR A 152 -17.88 13.48 -6.27
C THR A 152 -18.88 14.43 -6.93
N GLY A 153 -20.17 14.33 -6.61
CA GLY A 153 -21.28 14.97 -7.31
C GLY A 153 -21.78 14.14 -8.50
N THR A 154 -23.05 14.31 -8.86
CA THR A 154 -23.77 13.60 -9.94
C THR A 154 -24.60 14.59 -10.76
N GLU A 155 -23.94 15.43 -11.54
CA GLU A 155 -24.60 16.45 -12.40
C GLU A 155 -25.47 15.83 -13.51
N THR A 156 -26.62 16.43 -13.75
CA THR A 156 -27.45 16.23 -14.95
C THR A 156 -26.78 16.81 -16.20
N LEU A 157 -27.27 16.44 -17.38
CA LEU A 157 -26.77 16.99 -18.66
C LEU A 157 -26.85 18.53 -18.71
N SER A 158 -27.93 19.12 -18.20
CA SER A 158 -28.12 20.58 -18.17
C SER A 158 -27.12 21.27 -17.24
N GLU A 159 -26.83 20.70 -16.07
CA GLU A 159 -25.84 21.22 -15.14
C GLU A 159 -24.42 21.11 -15.71
N LEU A 160 -24.08 19.96 -16.33
CA LEU A 160 -22.81 19.76 -17.02
C LEU A 160 -22.56 20.80 -18.11
N MET A 161 -23.58 21.08 -18.95
CA MET A 161 -23.48 22.04 -20.05
C MET A 161 -23.51 23.51 -19.60
N ALA A 162 -23.87 23.77 -18.33
CA ALA A 162 -23.77 25.07 -17.69
C ALA A 162 -22.41 25.30 -16.98
N MET A 163 -21.59 24.26 -16.83
CA MET A 163 -20.25 24.40 -16.25
C MET A 163 -19.33 25.25 -17.14
N LYS A 164 -18.38 25.95 -16.52
CA LYS A 164 -17.34 26.67 -17.28
C LYS A 164 -16.39 25.66 -17.92
N SER A 165 -16.46 25.53 -19.25
CA SER A 165 -15.50 24.80 -20.06
C SER A 165 -14.40 25.73 -20.58
N LYS A 166 -13.18 25.21 -20.75
CA LYS A 166 -12.09 25.92 -21.45
C LYS A 166 -12.37 26.10 -22.95
N TRP A 167 -13.21 25.24 -23.51
CA TRP A 167 -13.53 25.22 -24.94
C TRP A 167 -14.68 26.16 -25.25
N ASP A 168 -14.47 27.04 -26.23
CA ASP A 168 -15.54 27.83 -26.80
C ASP A 168 -16.05 27.15 -28.06
N LEU A 169 -17.27 26.62 -27.98
CA LEU A 169 -17.91 25.88 -29.06
C LEU A 169 -18.35 26.78 -30.23
N ARG A 170 -18.40 28.10 -30.03
CA ARG A 170 -18.85 29.09 -31.03
C ARG A 170 -17.79 30.14 -31.37
N GLY A 171 -16.82 30.37 -30.50
CA GLY A 171 -15.70 31.28 -30.69
C GLY A 171 -14.40 30.60 -31.16
N PRO A 172 -13.24 31.26 -30.98
CA PRO A 172 -11.99 30.85 -31.61
C PRO A 172 -11.32 29.64 -30.95
N ASN A 173 -11.54 29.40 -29.66
CA ASN A 173 -10.92 28.28 -28.92
C ASN A 173 -11.74 26.98 -29.06
N LYS A 174 -11.90 26.51 -30.29
CA LYS A 174 -12.68 25.32 -30.64
C LYS A 174 -11.81 24.06 -30.60
N PRO A 175 -12.22 22.98 -29.91
CA PRO A 175 -11.43 21.76 -29.81
C PRO A 175 -11.35 21.03 -31.15
N ARG A 176 -10.17 20.53 -31.49
CA ARG A 176 -9.99 19.57 -32.57
C ARG A 176 -10.21 18.16 -32.02
N VAL A 177 -11.07 17.41 -32.69
CA VAL A 177 -11.41 16.01 -32.33
C VAL A 177 -11.09 15.08 -33.49
N THR A 178 -10.24 14.08 -33.25
CA THR A 178 -10.12 12.92 -34.15
C THR A 178 -11.08 11.83 -33.69
N VAL A 179 -11.96 11.38 -34.59
CA VAL A 179 -12.84 10.24 -34.36
C VAL A 179 -12.24 9.00 -35.01
N ILE A 180 -12.26 7.87 -34.31
CA ILE A 180 -11.72 6.59 -34.76
C ILE A 180 -12.84 5.57 -34.75
N LEU A 181 -13.21 5.09 -35.93
CA LEU A 181 -14.26 4.07 -36.13
C LEU A 181 -13.59 2.73 -36.41
N ASN A 182 -13.75 1.75 -35.51
CA ASN A 182 -13.11 0.44 -35.65
C ASN A 182 -14.08 -0.60 -36.24
N HIS A 183 -13.98 -0.85 -37.55
CA HIS A 183 -14.88 -1.75 -38.29
C HIS A 183 -14.29 -3.13 -38.52
N PHE A 184 -15.09 -4.17 -38.24
CA PHE A 184 -14.74 -5.56 -38.57
C PHE A 184 -15.76 -6.26 -39.46
N LYS A 185 -17.04 -6.30 -39.08
CA LYS A 185 -18.07 -7.06 -39.83
C LYS A 185 -19.42 -6.35 -39.98
N ARG A 186 -19.69 -5.30 -39.21
CA ARG A 186 -20.99 -4.62 -39.19
C ARG A 186 -21.29 -3.83 -40.47
N LYS A 187 -22.57 -3.51 -40.65
CA LYS A 187 -23.11 -2.76 -41.80
C LYS A 187 -23.68 -1.40 -41.34
N THR A 188 -22.87 -0.69 -40.57
CA THR A 188 -23.23 0.52 -39.82
C THR A 188 -22.41 1.74 -40.20
N LEU A 189 -21.36 1.57 -41.03
CA LEU A 189 -20.38 2.63 -41.35
C LEU A 189 -21.05 3.88 -41.92
N CYS A 190 -22.02 3.74 -42.83
CA CYS A 190 -22.72 4.91 -43.36
C CYS A 190 -23.48 5.68 -42.27
N ALA A 191 -24.24 5.00 -41.42
CA ALA A 191 -24.97 5.66 -40.33
C ALA A 191 -24.02 6.38 -39.35
N GLN A 192 -22.82 5.83 -39.10
CA GLN A 192 -21.79 6.52 -38.32
C GLN A 192 -21.24 7.76 -39.07
N LEU A 193 -20.88 7.64 -40.35
CA LEU A 193 -20.35 8.75 -41.13
C LEU A 193 -21.39 9.87 -41.33
N ASP A 194 -22.64 9.51 -41.64
CA ASP A 194 -23.77 10.44 -41.75
C ASP A 194 -24.00 11.20 -40.44
N SER A 195 -24.01 10.51 -39.29
CA SER A 195 -24.10 11.17 -37.98
C SER A 195 -22.93 12.12 -37.75
N LEU A 196 -21.70 11.67 -38.01
CA LEU A 196 -20.48 12.45 -37.76
C LEU A 196 -20.41 13.72 -38.62
N LEU A 197 -20.84 13.65 -39.88
CA LEU A 197 -20.92 14.80 -40.79
C LEU A 197 -21.95 15.84 -40.33
N HIS A 198 -23.00 15.41 -39.62
CA HIS A 198 -24.05 16.28 -39.09
C HIS A 198 -23.88 16.65 -37.60
N GLN A 199 -22.69 16.42 -37.01
CA GLN A 199 -22.43 16.82 -35.62
C GLN A 199 -22.48 18.35 -35.45
N THR A 200 -23.10 18.82 -34.36
CA THR A 200 -23.14 20.25 -34.01
C THR A 200 -21.75 20.82 -33.71
N LEU A 201 -20.84 19.98 -33.22
CA LEU A 201 -19.40 20.22 -33.25
C LEU A 201 -18.77 19.37 -34.37
N PRO A 202 -18.31 19.96 -35.49
CA PRO A 202 -17.68 19.20 -36.56
C PRO A 202 -16.35 18.59 -36.07
N PHE A 203 -16.10 17.35 -36.50
CA PHE A 203 -14.81 16.68 -36.27
C PHE A 203 -13.67 17.32 -37.05
N HIS A 204 -12.45 17.11 -36.58
CA HIS A 204 -11.21 17.48 -37.28
C HIS A 204 -10.83 16.41 -38.31
N HIS A 205 -10.81 15.14 -37.88
CA HIS A 205 -10.58 13.97 -38.74
C HIS A 205 -11.47 12.80 -38.32
N VAL A 206 -11.81 11.93 -39.28
CA VAL A 206 -12.37 10.59 -39.03
C VAL A 206 -11.42 9.55 -39.61
N TRP A 207 -10.97 8.60 -38.79
CA TRP A 207 -10.18 7.46 -39.23
C TRP A 207 -11.01 6.19 -39.14
N VAL A 208 -11.33 5.61 -40.30
CA VAL A 208 -12.04 4.34 -40.41
C VAL A 208 -11.00 3.23 -40.46
N LEU A 209 -10.90 2.46 -39.38
CA LEU A 209 -9.96 1.35 -39.24
C LEU A 209 -10.60 0.05 -39.70
N SER A 210 -9.85 -0.74 -40.47
CA SER A 210 -10.28 -2.04 -40.98
C SER A 210 -9.14 -3.06 -40.87
N PHE A 211 -9.02 -3.68 -39.70
CA PHE A 211 -7.91 -4.58 -39.36
C PHE A 211 -8.33 -6.04 -39.46
N GLY A 212 -7.80 -6.77 -40.45
CA GLY A 212 -8.17 -8.15 -40.76
C GLY A 212 -9.64 -8.35 -41.14
N SER A 213 -10.35 -7.28 -41.48
CA SER A 213 -11.79 -7.32 -41.79
C SER A 213 -12.06 -8.07 -43.10
N PRO A 214 -13.02 -9.01 -43.13
CA PRO A 214 -13.48 -9.61 -44.39
C PRO A 214 -14.21 -8.60 -45.30
N ASN A 215 -14.63 -7.45 -44.75
CA ASN A 215 -15.42 -6.44 -45.45
C ASN A 215 -14.57 -5.26 -45.96
N GLU A 216 -13.23 -5.33 -45.89
CA GLU A 216 -12.31 -4.21 -46.20
C GLU A 216 -12.65 -3.50 -47.52
N LEU A 217 -12.90 -4.26 -48.59
CA LEU A 217 -13.23 -3.70 -49.91
C LEU A 217 -14.56 -2.92 -49.93
N SER A 218 -15.60 -3.40 -49.22
CA SER A 218 -16.88 -2.69 -49.11
C SER A 218 -16.70 -1.42 -48.27
N LEU A 219 -16.06 -1.53 -47.10
CA LEU A 219 -15.79 -0.39 -46.20
C LEU A 219 -14.97 0.70 -46.89
N LYS A 220 -13.94 0.33 -47.66
CA LYS A 220 -13.12 1.27 -48.45
C LYS A 220 -13.93 1.96 -49.54
N ARG A 221 -14.83 1.23 -50.22
CA ARG A 221 -15.73 1.80 -51.23
C ARG A 221 -16.73 2.77 -50.61
N ILE A 222 -17.25 2.46 -49.42
CA ILE A 222 -18.11 3.36 -48.64
C ILE A 222 -17.35 4.66 -48.33
N VAL A 223 -16.17 4.60 -47.69
CA VAL A 223 -15.39 5.82 -47.37
C VAL A 223 -15.10 6.66 -48.62
N SER A 224 -14.77 6.01 -49.74
CA SER A 224 -14.49 6.69 -51.01
C SER A 224 -15.72 7.42 -51.59
N SER A 225 -16.94 6.94 -51.32
CA SER A 225 -18.19 7.55 -51.82
C SER A 225 -18.58 8.87 -51.13
N TYR A 226 -18.08 9.11 -49.91
CA TYR A 226 -18.34 10.35 -49.17
C TYR A 226 -17.49 11.54 -49.65
N ASN A 227 -16.35 11.28 -50.28
CA ASN A 227 -15.45 12.29 -50.88
C ASN A 227 -15.10 13.48 -49.97
N ASP A 228 -14.92 13.24 -48.67
CA ASP A 228 -14.50 14.26 -47.69
C ASP A 228 -13.03 14.04 -47.28
N SER A 229 -12.18 15.02 -47.57
CA SER A 229 -10.73 14.98 -47.28
C SER A 229 -10.36 14.79 -45.79
N ARG A 230 -11.30 15.00 -44.86
CA ARG A 230 -11.11 14.78 -43.43
C ARG A 230 -11.32 13.32 -43.01
N ILE A 231 -11.93 12.50 -43.87
CA ILE A 231 -12.19 11.07 -43.64
C ILE A 231 -11.06 10.27 -44.29
N SER A 232 -10.43 9.38 -43.53
CA SER A 232 -9.35 8.52 -44.01
C SER A 232 -9.66 7.06 -43.72
N PHE A 233 -9.37 6.17 -44.67
CA PHE A 233 -9.49 4.73 -44.51
C PHE A 233 -8.11 4.13 -44.26
N ILE A 234 -7.97 3.36 -43.17
CA ILE A 234 -6.72 2.73 -42.74
C ILE A 234 -6.99 1.24 -42.57
N SER A 235 -6.38 0.41 -43.41
CA SER A 235 -6.53 -1.05 -43.35
C SER A 235 -5.22 -1.78 -43.09
N SER A 236 -5.36 -3.02 -42.63
CA SER A 236 -4.26 -3.95 -42.41
C SER A 236 -4.79 -5.37 -42.65
N SER A 237 -4.01 -6.20 -43.34
CA SER A 237 -4.31 -7.64 -43.46
C SER A 237 -4.15 -8.39 -42.13
N TYR A 238 -3.41 -7.80 -41.17
CA TYR A 238 -3.29 -8.31 -39.81
C TYR A 238 -4.36 -7.69 -38.90
N ASP A 239 -5.01 -8.54 -38.10
CA ASP A 239 -6.03 -8.18 -37.12
C ASP A 239 -5.39 -7.81 -35.77
N PHE A 240 -5.29 -6.50 -35.50
CA PHE A 240 -4.77 -5.93 -34.25
C PHE A 240 -5.76 -6.01 -33.07
N LYS A 241 -6.90 -6.69 -33.22
CA LYS A 241 -7.94 -6.88 -32.20
C LYS A 241 -8.36 -5.53 -31.59
N TYR A 242 -8.77 -5.55 -30.33
CA TYR A 242 -9.33 -4.39 -29.64
C TYR A 242 -8.30 -3.31 -29.28
N TYR A 243 -7.01 -3.62 -29.20
CA TYR A 243 -5.97 -2.64 -28.86
C TYR A 243 -5.54 -1.77 -30.04
N GLY A 244 -5.66 -2.26 -31.29
CA GLY A 244 -5.22 -1.54 -32.49
C GLY A 244 -5.80 -0.12 -32.63
N ARG A 245 -7.09 0.06 -32.30
CA ARG A 245 -7.75 1.37 -32.34
C ARG A 245 -7.14 2.40 -31.37
N PHE A 246 -6.65 1.95 -30.22
CA PHE A 246 -5.94 2.81 -29.25
C PHE A 246 -4.47 3.04 -29.64
N GLN A 247 -3.84 2.09 -30.34
CA GLN A 247 -2.49 2.28 -30.90
C GLN A 247 -2.51 3.36 -31.98
N MET A 248 -3.51 3.33 -32.88
CA MET A 248 -3.71 4.38 -33.88
C MET A 248 -3.96 5.75 -33.25
N ALA A 249 -4.74 5.81 -32.17
CA ALA A 249 -5.03 7.05 -31.45
C ALA A 249 -3.78 7.80 -30.94
N LEU A 250 -2.62 7.15 -30.84
CA LEU A 250 -1.35 7.80 -30.48
C LEU A 250 -0.80 8.74 -31.57
N GLN A 251 -1.25 8.59 -32.81
CA GLN A 251 -0.76 9.35 -33.98
C GLN A 251 -1.56 10.63 -34.27
N THR A 252 -2.59 10.95 -33.48
CA THR A 252 -3.40 12.15 -33.73
C THR A 252 -2.70 13.43 -33.27
N GLU A 253 -2.80 14.48 -34.09
CA GLU A 253 -2.40 15.85 -33.76
C GLU A 253 -3.54 16.65 -33.09
N ALA A 254 -4.71 16.04 -32.89
CA ALA A 254 -5.90 16.66 -32.30
C ALA A 254 -5.80 16.76 -30.77
N ASP A 255 -6.61 17.64 -30.18
CA ASP A 255 -6.58 17.90 -28.73
C ASP A 255 -7.31 16.79 -27.94
N LEU A 256 -8.32 16.20 -28.58
CA LEU A 256 -9.23 15.17 -28.07
C LEU A 256 -9.40 14.04 -29.09
N VAL A 257 -9.67 12.83 -28.60
CA VAL A 257 -9.91 11.63 -29.41
C VAL A 257 -11.23 11.00 -29.00
N TYR A 258 -12.03 10.57 -29.98
CA TYR A 258 -13.23 9.76 -29.77
C TYR A 258 -13.07 8.41 -30.46
N ILE A 259 -12.99 7.33 -29.69
CA ILE A 259 -12.85 5.96 -30.20
C ILE A 259 -14.21 5.27 -30.06
N VAL A 260 -14.70 4.66 -31.14
CA VAL A 260 -16.07 4.16 -31.25
C VAL A 260 -16.07 2.79 -31.94
N ASP A 261 -16.80 1.83 -31.36
CA ASP A 261 -17.00 0.49 -31.92
C ASP A 261 -18.02 0.48 -33.08
N ASP A 262 -18.02 -0.58 -33.90
CA ASP A 262 -18.85 -0.66 -35.12
C ASP A 262 -20.35 -0.94 -34.86
N ASP A 263 -20.79 -1.06 -33.61
CA ASP A 263 -22.20 -1.16 -33.23
C ASP A 263 -22.79 0.12 -32.58
N MET A 264 -22.02 1.22 -32.54
CA MET A 264 -22.39 2.46 -31.83
C MET A 264 -22.67 3.62 -32.80
N ILE A 265 -23.89 4.17 -32.80
CA ILE A 265 -24.23 5.35 -33.63
C ILE A 265 -24.44 6.57 -32.69
N PRO A 266 -23.50 7.52 -32.61
CA PRO A 266 -23.67 8.70 -31.76
C PRO A 266 -24.77 9.63 -32.30
N GLY A 267 -25.50 10.33 -31.43
CA GLY A 267 -26.40 11.43 -31.79
C GLY A 267 -25.64 12.72 -32.15
N ARG A 268 -26.28 13.67 -32.86
CA ARG A 268 -25.60 14.83 -33.46
C ARG A 268 -25.01 15.84 -32.46
N LYS A 269 -25.35 15.77 -31.17
CA LYS A 269 -24.78 16.64 -30.13
C LYS A 269 -23.59 16.01 -29.40
N MET A 270 -23.24 14.75 -29.67
CA MET A 270 -22.28 14.00 -28.86
C MET A 270 -20.89 14.62 -28.82
N LEU A 271 -20.31 15.01 -29.96
CA LEU A 271 -18.99 15.62 -29.97
C LEU A 271 -18.98 16.96 -29.21
N GLN A 272 -20.06 17.72 -29.29
CA GLN A 272 -20.23 18.98 -28.55
C GLN A 272 -20.25 18.73 -27.03
N THR A 273 -21.11 17.81 -26.56
CA THR A 273 -21.25 17.47 -25.13
C THR A 273 -19.95 16.90 -24.56
N LEU A 274 -19.38 15.88 -25.20
CA LEU A 274 -18.14 15.23 -24.76
C LEU A 274 -16.99 16.23 -24.68
N SER A 275 -16.81 17.07 -25.71
CA SER A 275 -15.76 18.09 -25.72
C SER A 275 -15.98 19.13 -24.63
N HIS A 276 -17.21 19.64 -24.46
CA HIS A 276 -17.53 20.62 -23.43
C HIS A 276 -17.18 20.09 -22.03
N VAL A 277 -17.67 18.89 -21.68
CA VAL A 277 -17.43 18.27 -20.38
C VAL A 277 -15.94 18.00 -20.15
N ALA A 278 -15.22 17.45 -21.12
CA ALA A 278 -13.77 17.25 -21.07
C ALA A 278 -12.96 18.57 -21.00
N GLY A 279 -13.58 19.72 -21.27
CA GLY A 279 -12.99 21.04 -21.07
C GLY A 279 -13.29 21.66 -19.70
N THR A 280 -14.17 21.07 -18.88
CA THR A 280 -14.46 21.57 -17.52
C THR A 280 -13.33 21.24 -16.55
N GLU A 281 -13.12 22.10 -15.55
CA GLU A 281 -12.08 21.88 -14.52
C GLU A 281 -12.25 20.56 -13.77
N LYS A 282 -13.51 20.12 -13.55
CA LYS A 282 -13.86 18.89 -12.85
C LYS A 282 -13.54 17.63 -13.66
N TYR A 283 -13.83 17.63 -14.98
CA TYR A 283 -13.75 16.44 -15.82
C TYR A 283 -12.59 16.43 -16.83
N LYS A 284 -11.72 17.44 -16.85
CA LYS A 284 -10.53 17.49 -17.74
C LYS A 284 -9.57 16.30 -17.64
N ASN A 285 -9.52 15.62 -16.48
CA ASN A 285 -8.67 14.46 -16.24
C ASN A 285 -9.52 13.18 -16.17
N SER A 286 -10.20 12.87 -17.27
CA SER A 286 -11.09 11.72 -17.34
C SER A 286 -11.13 11.09 -18.75
N VAL A 287 -11.69 9.89 -18.82
CA VAL A 287 -12.26 9.32 -20.03
C VAL A 287 -13.80 9.33 -19.88
N LEU A 288 -14.47 9.86 -20.88
CA LEU A 288 -15.93 9.99 -20.96
C LEU A 288 -16.48 9.01 -22.00
N GLY A 289 -17.69 8.49 -21.80
CA GLY A 289 -18.34 7.60 -22.75
C GLY A 289 -19.84 7.51 -22.52
N SER A 290 -20.50 6.70 -23.34
CA SER A 290 -21.95 6.45 -23.26
C SER A 290 -22.32 5.10 -22.64
N ILE A 291 -21.37 4.18 -22.54
CA ILE A 291 -21.56 2.87 -21.94
C ILE A 291 -20.40 2.57 -20.99
N GLY A 292 -20.68 1.94 -19.85
CA GLY A 292 -19.66 1.51 -18.89
C GLY A 292 -20.09 0.37 -17.99
N ARG A 293 -19.17 -0.04 -17.13
CA ARG A 293 -19.35 -1.13 -16.16
C ARG A 293 -18.81 -0.76 -14.79
N ILE A 294 -19.56 -1.20 -13.79
CA ILE A 294 -19.13 -1.26 -12.40
C ILE A 294 -18.84 -2.74 -12.10
N LEU A 295 -17.67 -3.00 -11.54
CA LEU A 295 -17.13 -4.32 -11.27
C LEU A 295 -17.83 -5.01 -10.09
N PRO A 296 -17.59 -6.32 -9.92
CA PRO A 296 -18.16 -7.10 -8.84
C PRO A 296 -17.91 -6.55 -7.43
N PHE A 297 -18.93 -6.67 -6.58
CA PHE A 297 -18.87 -6.36 -5.16
C PHE A 297 -18.46 -7.60 -4.36
N ARG A 298 -17.77 -7.42 -3.23
CA ARG A 298 -17.32 -8.53 -2.39
C ARG A 298 -18.49 -9.27 -1.73
N GLN A 299 -18.51 -10.59 -1.82
CA GLN A 299 -19.49 -11.47 -1.19
C GLN A 299 -19.27 -11.63 0.32
N LYS A 300 -20.26 -12.24 0.99
CA LYS A 300 -20.24 -12.54 2.44
C LYS A 300 -19.09 -13.48 2.85
N ASP A 301 -18.60 -14.33 1.95
CA ASP A 301 -17.47 -15.24 2.16
C ASP A 301 -16.09 -14.60 1.84
N PHE A 302 -16.07 -13.27 1.66
CA PHE A 302 -14.93 -12.45 1.27
C PHE A 302 -14.36 -12.72 -0.14
N THR A 303 -15.03 -13.52 -0.97
CA THR A 303 -14.68 -13.67 -2.39
C THR A 303 -15.26 -12.55 -3.25
N PHE A 304 -14.68 -12.36 -4.42
CA PHE A 304 -15.31 -11.64 -5.51
C PHE A 304 -15.83 -12.60 -6.59
N PRO A 305 -17.09 -12.44 -7.04
CA PRO A 305 -17.66 -13.29 -8.08
C PRO A 305 -17.14 -12.92 -9.47
N SER A 306 -17.51 -13.73 -10.46
CA SER A 306 -17.40 -13.33 -11.87
C SER A 306 -18.29 -12.12 -12.18
N TYR A 307 -17.85 -11.23 -13.06
CA TYR A 307 -18.68 -10.13 -13.58
C TYR A 307 -19.90 -10.59 -14.39
N ARG A 308 -19.96 -11.87 -14.77
CA ARG A 308 -21.14 -12.51 -15.38
C ARG A 308 -21.88 -13.47 -14.43
N LYS A 309 -21.69 -13.38 -13.10
CA LYS A 309 -22.43 -14.23 -12.15
C LYS A 309 -23.94 -13.98 -12.25
N PHE A 310 -24.67 -14.99 -12.70
CA PHE A 310 -26.13 -14.94 -12.85
C PHE A 310 -26.83 -14.72 -11.51
N ARG A 311 -27.94 -13.98 -11.51
CA ARG A 311 -28.79 -13.69 -10.33
C ARG A 311 -28.05 -13.16 -9.09
N SER A 312 -27.07 -12.26 -9.29
CA SER A 312 -26.26 -11.67 -8.21
C SER A 312 -26.18 -10.15 -8.35
N LYS A 313 -26.54 -9.40 -7.31
CA LYS A 313 -26.25 -7.94 -7.21
C LYS A 313 -24.73 -7.71 -7.22
N GLU A 314 -24.01 -8.65 -6.60
CA GLU A 314 -22.56 -8.68 -6.48
C GLU A 314 -21.81 -8.85 -7.81
N ALA A 315 -22.50 -9.11 -8.93
CA ALA A 315 -21.88 -9.11 -10.27
C ALA A 315 -21.57 -7.70 -10.81
N GLY A 316 -22.02 -6.63 -10.12
CA GLY A 316 -21.82 -5.24 -10.54
C GLY A 316 -22.90 -4.76 -11.52
N LEU A 317 -22.62 -3.70 -12.28
CA LEU A 317 -23.54 -3.06 -13.23
C LEU A 317 -22.96 -2.95 -14.64
N TYR A 318 -23.86 -2.93 -15.62
CA TYR A 318 -23.66 -2.35 -16.94
C TYR A 318 -24.48 -1.05 -16.95
N LEU A 319 -24.02 0.01 -17.60
CA LEU A 319 -24.70 1.31 -17.61
C LEU A 319 -24.60 1.93 -19.01
N PRO A 320 -25.70 2.45 -19.60
CA PRO A 320 -27.09 2.19 -19.22
C PRO A 320 -27.43 0.69 -19.28
N ASP A 321 -28.51 0.28 -18.62
CA ASP A 321 -29.01 -1.10 -18.69
C ASP A 321 -30.52 -1.10 -19.01
N PRO A 322 -30.91 -0.89 -20.28
CA PRO A 322 -32.32 -0.85 -20.69
C PRO A 322 -33.07 -2.16 -20.41
N ALA A 323 -32.36 -3.28 -20.25
CA ALA A 323 -32.95 -4.57 -19.90
C ALA A 323 -33.50 -4.60 -18.47
N TYR A 324 -32.95 -3.80 -17.56
CA TYR A 324 -33.43 -3.61 -16.18
C TYR A 324 -33.99 -2.20 -15.92
N ASP A 325 -34.35 -1.49 -17.00
CA ASP A 325 -34.96 -0.16 -16.96
C ASP A 325 -34.03 0.88 -16.29
N ILE A 326 -32.73 0.82 -16.54
CA ILE A 326 -31.73 1.78 -16.03
C ILE A 326 -31.28 2.70 -17.18
N THR A 327 -31.70 3.95 -17.12
CA THR A 327 -31.22 5.06 -17.97
C THR A 327 -30.29 5.96 -17.16
N VAL A 328 -29.26 6.52 -17.80
CA VAL A 328 -28.31 7.44 -17.15
C VAL A 328 -28.77 8.89 -17.39
N ASP A 329 -29.41 9.48 -16.38
CA ASP A 329 -29.94 10.85 -16.35
C ASP A 329 -28.97 11.84 -15.64
N LYS A 330 -28.06 11.30 -14.84
CA LYS A 330 -26.95 12.00 -14.17
C LYS A 330 -25.63 11.33 -14.50
N ILE A 331 -24.53 12.08 -14.52
CA ILE A 331 -23.20 11.51 -14.77
C ILE A 331 -22.83 10.50 -13.67
N VAL A 332 -22.34 9.33 -14.08
CA VAL A 332 -21.95 8.25 -13.17
C VAL A 332 -20.49 7.90 -13.39
N GLN A 333 -19.70 7.94 -12.32
CA GLN A 333 -18.36 7.37 -12.33
C GLN A 333 -18.47 5.84 -12.33
N VAL A 334 -17.86 5.21 -13.32
CA VAL A 334 -17.81 3.75 -13.48
C VAL A 334 -16.41 3.24 -13.21
N ASP A 335 -16.25 1.93 -13.16
CA ASP A 335 -14.90 1.35 -13.14
C ASP A 335 -14.30 1.45 -14.54
N PHE A 336 -14.98 1.01 -15.60
CA PHE A 336 -14.48 1.19 -16.96
C PHE A 336 -15.59 1.47 -17.97
N LEU A 337 -15.23 2.11 -19.08
CA LEU A 337 -16.14 2.36 -20.20
C LEU A 337 -16.07 1.24 -21.23
N SER A 338 -17.15 1.01 -21.97
CA SER A 338 -17.20 0.05 -23.07
C SER A 338 -17.78 0.72 -24.33
N SER A 339 -17.44 0.21 -25.51
CA SER A 339 -17.95 0.61 -26.83
C SER A 339 -17.69 2.06 -27.30
N SER A 340 -17.50 3.02 -26.39
CA SER A 340 -17.09 4.39 -26.72
C SER A 340 -16.16 4.99 -25.66
N TRP A 341 -15.09 5.66 -26.11
CA TRP A 341 -14.09 6.29 -25.24
C TRP A 341 -13.69 7.66 -25.79
N PHE A 342 -13.91 8.71 -25.01
CA PHE A 342 -13.55 10.09 -25.32
C PHE A 342 -12.57 10.62 -24.27
N LEU A 343 -11.40 11.08 -24.71
CA LEU A 343 -10.34 11.55 -23.81
C LEU A 343 -9.38 12.49 -24.55
N SER A 344 -8.55 13.22 -23.81
CA SER A 344 -7.43 13.95 -24.43
C SER A 344 -6.42 12.99 -25.06
N ALA A 345 -5.86 13.38 -26.21
CA ALA A 345 -4.82 12.62 -26.90
C ALA A 345 -3.60 12.29 -26.01
N GLU A 346 -3.29 13.12 -25.01
CA GLU A 346 -2.22 12.81 -24.04
C GLU A 346 -2.54 11.57 -23.19
N LEU A 347 -3.81 11.40 -22.78
CA LEU A 347 -4.23 10.34 -21.87
C LEU A 347 -4.19 8.96 -22.53
N VAL A 348 -4.34 8.88 -23.86
CA VAL A 348 -4.24 7.63 -24.65
C VAL A 348 -2.92 6.90 -24.39
N LYS A 349 -1.81 7.64 -24.25
CA LYS A 349 -0.47 7.11 -23.98
C LYS A 349 -0.41 6.25 -22.71
N THR A 350 -1.30 6.51 -21.75
CA THR A 350 -1.34 5.82 -20.46
C THR A 350 -1.65 4.33 -20.60
N LEU A 351 -2.45 3.93 -21.61
CA LEU A 351 -2.80 2.51 -21.85
C LEU A 351 -1.59 1.59 -22.01
N PHE A 352 -0.48 2.15 -22.50
CA PHE A 352 0.73 1.40 -22.87
C PHE A 352 1.90 1.59 -21.88
N ILE A 353 1.66 2.15 -20.69
CA ILE A 353 2.67 2.23 -19.63
C ILE A 353 3.03 0.83 -19.12
N GLU A 354 2.02 -0.02 -18.91
CA GLU A 354 2.21 -1.44 -18.60
C GLU A 354 1.69 -2.32 -19.74
N ALA A 355 2.41 -3.40 -20.03
CA ALA A 355 1.94 -4.42 -20.95
C ALA A 355 0.65 -5.09 -20.42
N PRO A 356 -0.43 -5.18 -21.22
CA PRO A 356 -1.63 -5.88 -20.82
C PRO A 356 -1.39 -7.40 -20.72
N MET A 357 -2.17 -8.09 -19.89
CA MET A 357 -2.09 -9.55 -19.74
C MET A 357 -2.40 -10.29 -21.06
N THR A 358 -3.16 -9.67 -21.95
CA THR A 358 -3.41 -10.16 -23.31
C THR A 358 -3.86 -9.00 -24.19
N PHE A 359 -3.51 -9.06 -25.48
CA PHE A 359 -4.04 -8.15 -26.51
C PHE A 359 -5.38 -8.63 -27.10
N MET A 360 -5.90 -9.79 -26.66
CA MET A 360 -7.12 -10.39 -27.21
C MET A 360 -8.43 -9.77 -26.68
N THR A 361 -8.42 -9.12 -25.50
CA THR A 361 -9.55 -8.38 -24.91
C THR A 361 -9.10 -7.66 -23.63
N GLY A 362 -9.93 -6.79 -23.08
CA GLY A 362 -9.73 -6.15 -21.77
C GLY A 362 -9.02 -4.81 -21.85
N GLU A 363 -8.85 -4.28 -23.05
CA GLU A 363 -8.36 -2.94 -23.37
C GLU A 363 -9.15 -1.84 -22.66
N ASP A 364 -10.45 -2.10 -22.48
CA ASP A 364 -11.43 -1.21 -21.89
C ASP A 364 -11.17 -1.01 -20.38
N LEU A 365 -11.03 -2.13 -19.67
CA LEU A 365 -10.62 -2.18 -18.28
C LEU A 365 -9.16 -1.73 -18.07
N HIS A 366 -8.24 -2.17 -18.94
CA HIS A 366 -6.81 -1.82 -18.84
C HIS A 366 -6.63 -0.30 -19.00
N LEU A 367 -7.35 0.35 -19.92
CA LEU A 367 -7.33 1.80 -20.06
C LEU A 367 -7.69 2.50 -18.75
N SER A 368 -8.86 2.19 -18.17
CA SER A 368 -9.33 2.81 -16.94
C SER A 368 -8.42 2.51 -15.74
N TYR A 369 -7.87 1.31 -15.66
CA TYR A 369 -6.86 0.93 -14.66
C TYR A 369 -5.59 1.78 -14.79
N GLN A 370 -4.97 1.84 -15.97
CA GLN A 370 -3.75 2.62 -16.22
C GLN A 370 -3.98 4.12 -15.96
N LEU A 371 -5.11 4.66 -16.44
CA LEU A 371 -5.54 6.04 -16.22
C LEU A 371 -5.65 6.39 -14.74
N GLN A 372 -6.29 5.52 -13.94
CA GLN A 372 -6.40 5.74 -12.50
C GLN A 372 -5.03 5.60 -11.81
N LYS A 373 -4.25 4.57 -12.16
CA LYS A 373 -2.97 4.23 -11.52
C LYS A 373 -1.87 5.27 -11.75
N TYR A 374 -1.80 5.86 -12.95
CA TYR A 374 -0.71 6.75 -13.35
C TYR A 374 -1.10 8.21 -13.57
N ARG A 375 -2.37 8.50 -13.88
CA ARG A 375 -2.86 9.88 -14.08
C ARG A 375 -3.87 10.33 -13.01
N ASN A 376 -4.29 9.44 -12.10
CA ASN A 376 -5.44 9.66 -11.20
C ASN A 376 -6.71 10.08 -11.97
N ALA A 377 -6.87 9.61 -13.21
CA ALA A 377 -8.00 9.94 -14.07
C ALA A 377 -9.17 8.97 -13.85
N GLY A 378 -10.39 9.47 -13.94
CA GLY A 378 -11.63 8.69 -13.76
C GLY A 378 -12.29 8.27 -15.08
N SER A 379 -13.23 7.33 -15.00
CA SER A 379 -14.06 6.89 -16.12
C SER A 379 -15.53 7.22 -15.83
N PHE A 380 -16.21 7.92 -16.75
CA PHE A 380 -17.57 8.43 -16.50
C PHE A 380 -18.50 8.15 -17.68
N VAL A 381 -19.68 7.61 -17.38
CA VAL A 381 -20.80 7.51 -18.32
C VAL A 381 -21.57 8.82 -18.27
N LEU A 382 -21.69 9.50 -19.41
CA LEU A 382 -22.43 10.76 -19.51
C LEU A 382 -23.95 10.55 -19.43
N PRO A 383 -24.68 11.54 -18.87
CA PRO A 383 -26.13 11.55 -18.90
C PRO A 383 -26.66 11.90 -20.28
N VAL A 384 -27.85 11.38 -20.60
CA VAL A 384 -28.60 11.69 -21.82
C VAL A 384 -29.92 12.37 -21.47
N ASP A 385 -30.46 13.20 -22.37
CA ASP A 385 -31.86 13.61 -22.30
C ASP A 385 -32.72 12.49 -22.89
N PRO A 386 -33.61 11.85 -22.10
CA PRO A 386 -34.43 10.74 -22.60
C PRO A 386 -35.41 11.15 -23.73
N ASN A 387 -35.68 12.46 -23.89
CA ASN A 387 -36.57 13.00 -24.91
C ASN A 387 -35.81 13.50 -26.16
N ASP A 388 -34.49 13.66 -26.08
CA ASP A 388 -33.66 14.15 -27.19
C ASP A 388 -32.57 13.14 -27.56
N LYS A 389 -32.88 12.29 -28.54
CA LYS A 389 -31.97 11.29 -29.11
C LYS A 389 -30.66 11.87 -29.66
N GLU A 390 -30.59 13.16 -29.97
CA GLU A 390 -29.34 13.78 -30.43
C GLU A 390 -28.27 13.85 -29.34
N THR A 391 -28.67 13.72 -28.07
CA THR A 391 -27.78 13.67 -26.90
C THR A 391 -27.28 12.27 -26.55
N TRP A 392 -27.74 11.23 -27.24
CA TRP A 392 -27.42 9.84 -26.92
C TRP A 392 -26.12 9.43 -27.59
N GLY A 393 -25.20 8.79 -26.85
CA GLY A 393 -23.97 8.25 -27.45
C GLY A 393 -24.16 6.96 -28.22
N ASP A 394 -25.38 6.44 -28.23
CA ASP A 394 -25.83 5.32 -29.04
C ASP A 394 -27.35 5.47 -29.29
N SER A 395 -27.72 5.84 -30.52
CA SER A 395 -29.12 6.00 -30.92
C SER A 395 -29.82 4.66 -31.23
N GLU A 396 -29.08 3.55 -31.32
CA GLU A 396 -29.59 2.24 -31.77
C GLU A 396 -28.99 1.06 -30.99
N HIS A 397 -29.19 1.11 -29.67
CA HIS A 397 -28.65 0.16 -28.70
C HIS A 397 -29.01 -1.32 -28.90
N ARG A 398 -29.92 -1.63 -29.83
CA ARG A 398 -30.24 -3.02 -30.20
C ARG A 398 -29.07 -3.71 -30.90
N LEU A 399 -28.19 -2.98 -31.60
CA LEU A 399 -27.03 -3.55 -32.31
C LEU A 399 -26.10 -4.33 -31.36
N ALA A 400 -25.86 -3.81 -30.16
CA ALA A 400 -25.05 -4.45 -29.12
C ALA A 400 -25.59 -5.83 -28.63
N TYR A 401 -26.90 -6.10 -28.85
CA TYR A 401 -27.55 -7.36 -28.44
C TYR A 401 -27.61 -8.43 -29.55
N VAL A 402 -27.16 -8.12 -30.77
CA VAL A 402 -27.01 -9.12 -31.84
C VAL A 402 -25.91 -10.10 -31.45
N SER A 403 -26.15 -11.41 -31.66
CA SER A 403 -25.33 -12.50 -31.10
C SER A 403 -23.87 -12.59 -31.59
N GLU A 404 -23.45 -11.72 -32.50
CA GLU A 404 -22.13 -11.74 -33.13
C GLU A 404 -21.02 -11.09 -32.27
N THR A 405 -21.36 -10.36 -31.21
CA THR A 405 -20.41 -9.47 -30.49
C THR A 405 -19.73 -10.07 -29.25
N THR A 406 -20.34 -11.04 -28.56
CA THR A 406 -19.99 -11.33 -27.15
C THR A 406 -19.58 -12.76 -26.81
N VAL A 407 -19.45 -13.64 -27.83
CA VAL A 407 -19.05 -15.06 -27.70
C VAL A 407 -18.04 -15.46 -28.78
N ILE A 408 -17.06 -14.60 -29.06
CA ILE A 408 -16.15 -14.80 -30.21
C ILE A 408 -15.14 -15.95 -29.95
N PHE A 409 -14.71 -16.17 -28.69
CA PHE A 409 -13.78 -17.25 -28.33
C PHE A 409 -14.07 -17.87 -26.96
N LYS A 410 -13.59 -19.10 -26.76
CA LYS A 410 -13.66 -19.87 -25.51
C LYS A 410 -12.96 -19.11 -24.36
N ASP A 411 -13.45 -19.28 -23.13
CA ASP A 411 -12.83 -18.82 -21.87
C ASP A 411 -12.69 -17.28 -21.67
N ILE A 412 -13.24 -16.43 -22.55
CA ILE A 412 -13.13 -14.96 -22.48
C ILE A 412 -13.58 -14.35 -21.13
N VAL A 413 -14.58 -14.94 -20.47
CA VAL A 413 -15.09 -14.48 -19.17
C VAL A 413 -14.04 -14.68 -18.07
N GLN A 414 -13.31 -15.80 -18.09
CA GLN A 414 -12.24 -16.09 -17.14
C GLN A 414 -11.07 -15.12 -17.34
N VAL A 415 -10.66 -14.89 -18.59
CA VAL A 415 -9.57 -13.95 -18.92
C VAL A 415 -9.87 -12.55 -18.39
N ARG A 416 -11.08 -12.03 -18.65
CA ARG A 416 -11.50 -10.70 -18.16
C ARG A 416 -11.67 -10.65 -16.65
N ASP A 417 -12.12 -11.73 -16.04
CA ASP A 417 -12.18 -11.84 -14.60
C ASP A 417 -10.79 -11.78 -13.93
N ASP A 418 -9.81 -12.49 -14.49
CA ASP A 418 -8.45 -12.54 -13.97
C ASP A 418 -7.72 -11.20 -14.19
N GLN A 419 -7.99 -10.51 -15.30
CA GLN A 419 -7.53 -9.13 -15.54
C GLN A 419 -8.03 -8.15 -14.46
N TRP A 420 -9.33 -8.14 -14.13
CA TRP A 420 -9.85 -7.17 -13.16
C TRP A 420 -9.45 -7.54 -11.73
N TRP A 421 -9.33 -8.83 -11.41
CA TRP A 421 -8.75 -9.26 -10.14
C TRP A 421 -7.29 -8.82 -10.00
N LYS A 422 -6.48 -8.92 -11.08
CA LYS A 422 -5.12 -8.37 -11.12
C LYS A 422 -5.12 -6.86 -10.92
N ALA A 423 -6.01 -6.11 -11.58
CA ALA A 423 -6.11 -4.67 -11.37
C ALA A 423 -6.42 -4.32 -9.89
N LEU A 424 -7.46 -4.92 -9.29
CA LEU A 424 -7.84 -4.68 -7.89
C LEU A 424 -6.71 -5.05 -6.92
N SER A 425 -6.07 -6.21 -7.09
CA SER A 425 -4.98 -6.67 -6.24
C SER A 425 -3.67 -5.88 -6.40
N THR A 426 -3.54 -5.11 -7.48
CA THR A 426 -2.42 -4.18 -7.73
C THR A 426 -2.81 -2.72 -7.46
N GLY A 427 -3.87 -2.47 -6.69
CA GLY A 427 -4.23 -1.14 -6.18
C GLY A 427 -5.30 -0.38 -6.97
N TYR A 428 -6.01 -1.02 -7.89
CA TYR A 428 -7.12 -0.37 -8.59
C TYR A 428 -8.31 -0.11 -7.64
N VAL A 429 -8.62 1.17 -7.40
CA VAL A 429 -9.71 1.58 -6.53
C VAL A 429 -11.01 1.52 -7.33
N THR A 430 -11.73 0.41 -7.21
CA THR A 430 -13.04 0.24 -7.84
C THR A 430 -14.15 0.98 -7.08
N GLN A 431 -15.34 1.15 -7.68
CA GLN A 431 -16.50 1.72 -7.00
C GLN A 431 -16.85 0.93 -5.72
N TRP A 432 -16.76 -0.40 -5.73
CA TRP A 432 -16.88 -1.23 -4.52
C TRP A 432 -15.88 -0.81 -3.43
N ALA A 433 -14.62 -0.55 -3.78
CA ALA A 433 -13.59 -0.15 -2.84
C ALA A 433 -13.80 1.27 -2.29
N ALA A 434 -14.30 2.18 -3.14
CA ALA A 434 -14.64 3.56 -2.76
C ALA A 434 -15.85 3.61 -1.81
N MET A 435 -16.90 2.82 -2.08
CA MET A 435 -18.11 2.71 -1.25
C MET A 435 -17.87 1.96 0.07
N HIS A 436 -16.94 1.00 0.08
CA HIS A 436 -16.72 0.10 1.22
C HIS A 436 -15.24 -0.02 1.64
N PRO A 437 -14.54 1.09 1.96
CA PRO A 437 -13.12 1.09 2.30
C PRO A 437 -12.85 0.17 3.51
N GLN A 438 -11.96 -0.80 3.32
CA GLN A 438 -11.77 -1.93 4.24
C GLN A 438 -10.66 -1.65 5.25
N LYS A 439 -10.90 -0.80 6.25
CA LYS A 439 -9.89 -0.49 7.30
C LYS A 439 -9.26 -1.77 7.88
N ILE A 440 -7.94 -1.85 7.82
CA ILE A 440 -7.10 -2.89 8.44
C ILE A 440 -6.10 -2.31 9.44
N ASP A 441 -5.51 -3.17 10.27
CA ASP A 441 -4.48 -2.77 11.22
C ASP A 441 -3.14 -2.59 10.52
N ALA A 442 -2.69 -3.63 9.79
CA ALA A 442 -1.36 -3.68 9.21
C ALA A 442 -1.40 -4.17 7.76
N LEU A 443 -0.73 -3.43 6.88
CA LEU A 443 -0.32 -3.90 5.57
C LEU A 443 1.17 -4.24 5.64
N PHE A 444 1.54 -5.48 5.37
CA PHE A 444 2.95 -5.89 5.30
C PHE A 444 3.43 -5.76 3.85
N TYR A 445 4.70 -5.39 3.66
CA TYR A 445 5.33 -5.38 2.34
C TYR A 445 6.64 -6.17 2.37
N ALA A 446 6.85 -7.01 1.36
CA ALA A 446 8.10 -7.72 1.11
C ALA A 446 8.52 -7.59 -0.37
N HIS A 447 9.79 -7.24 -0.59
CA HIS A 447 10.39 -7.24 -1.92
C HIS A 447 10.98 -8.60 -2.30
N SER A 448 11.46 -9.37 -1.32
CA SER A 448 12.04 -10.71 -1.49
C SER A 448 11.41 -11.79 -0.60
N VAL A 449 11.56 -13.07 -0.95
CA VAL A 449 11.07 -14.22 -0.15
C VAL A 449 11.72 -14.27 1.24
N ASP A 450 12.97 -13.82 1.37
CA ASP A 450 13.66 -13.76 2.67
C ASP A 450 13.08 -12.67 3.60
N GLU A 451 12.57 -11.57 3.04
CA GLU A 451 11.78 -10.58 3.82
C GLU A 451 10.44 -11.15 4.28
N VAL A 452 9.76 -11.94 3.42
CA VAL A 452 8.54 -12.67 3.82
C VAL A 452 8.85 -13.58 5.01
N LYS A 453 9.95 -14.34 4.95
CA LYS A 453 10.42 -15.21 6.04
C LYS A 453 10.72 -14.44 7.33
N ALA A 454 11.33 -13.26 7.24
CA ALA A 454 11.61 -12.41 8.39
C ALA A 454 10.34 -11.81 9.02
N LEU A 455 9.36 -11.40 8.20
CA LEU A 455 8.08 -10.83 8.63
C LEU A 455 7.06 -11.88 9.10
N ALA A 456 7.19 -13.15 8.68
CA ALA A 456 6.22 -14.22 8.91
C ALA A 456 5.74 -14.34 10.37
N PRO A 457 6.59 -14.32 11.42
CA PRO A 457 6.12 -14.45 12.81
C PRO A 457 5.17 -13.32 13.23
N LEU A 458 5.40 -12.11 12.73
CA LEU A 458 4.56 -10.94 13.04
C LEU A 458 3.26 -10.96 12.22
N ILE A 459 3.31 -11.41 10.96
CA ILE A 459 2.12 -11.63 10.12
C ILE A 459 1.20 -12.69 10.74
N GLU A 460 1.74 -13.84 11.13
CA GLU A 460 1.02 -14.91 11.83
C GLU A 460 0.38 -14.38 13.12
N LYS A 461 1.15 -13.66 13.94
CA LYS A 461 0.66 -13.06 15.18
C LYS A 461 -0.49 -12.08 14.93
N PHE A 462 -0.37 -11.13 13.99
CA PHE A 462 -1.48 -10.22 13.63
C PHE A 462 -2.73 -10.96 13.17
N ARG A 463 -2.58 -12.03 12.37
CA ARG A 463 -3.72 -12.81 11.84
C ARG A 463 -4.36 -13.72 12.88
N SER A 464 -3.61 -14.12 13.92
CA SER A 464 -4.12 -14.91 15.05
C SER A 464 -4.81 -14.07 16.13
N THR A 465 -4.48 -12.78 16.25
CA THR A 465 -5.10 -11.91 17.26
C THR A 465 -6.54 -11.55 16.89
N VAL A 466 -7.49 -11.85 17.78
CA VAL A 466 -8.92 -11.56 17.59
C VAL A 466 -9.17 -10.08 17.28
N GLY A 467 -9.96 -9.82 16.25
CA GLY A 467 -10.34 -8.47 15.81
C GLY A 467 -9.28 -7.75 14.96
N LYS A 468 -8.09 -8.33 14.78
CA LYS A 468 -7.03 -7.76 13.94
C LYS A 468 -7.15 -8.21 12.48
N LYS A 469 -6.83 -7.31 11.56
CA LYS A 469 -6.75 -7.59 10.12
C LYS A 469 -5.37 -7.22 9.59
N ALA A 470 -4.74 -8.18 8.92
CA ALA A 470 -3.48 -7.98 8.24
C ALA A 470 -3.38 -8.77 6.92
N TYR A 471 -2.80 -8.11 5.93
CA TYR A 471 -2.50 -8.66 4.60
C TYR A 471 -1.03 -8.42 4.25
N ILE A 472 -0.50 -9.18 3.30
CA ILE A 472 0.85 -8.99 2.77
C ILE A 472 0.79 -8.56 1.29
N VAL A 473 1.65 -7.62 0.93
CA VAL A 473 1.96 -7.20 -0.44
C VAL A 473 3.34 -7.76 -0.79
N VAL A 474 3.45 -8.39 -1.94
CA VAL A 474 4.71 -8.90 -2.50
C VAL A 474 4.98 -8.24 -3.84
N SER A 475 6.25 -8.01 -4.15
CA SER A 475 6.64 -7.39 -5.42
C SER A 475 6.29 -8.23 -6.65
N GLY A 476 6.16 -9.55 -6.50
CA GLY A 476 5.81 -10.43 -7.60
C GLY A 476 6.97 -10.69 -8.57
N GLY A 477 6.67 -11.51 -9.57
CA GLY A 477 7.64 -11.92 -10.59
C GLY A 477 8.97 -12.40 -9.99
N ASN A 478 10.09 -12.03 -10.61
CA ASN A 478 11.42 -12.50 -10.23
C ASN A 478 11.94 -11.97 -8.88
N PHE A 479 11.28 -10.98 -8.26
CA PHE A 479 11.69 -10.43 -6.96
C PHE A 479 11.14 -11.26 -5.78
N CYS A 480 9.81 -11.48 -5.77
CA CYS A 480 9.15 -12.30 -4.76
C CYS A 480 7.89 -12.94 -5.35
N PRO A 481 7.99 -14.13 -5.96
CA PRO A 481 6.84 -14.86 -6.48
C PRO A 481 5.79 -15.12 -5.39
N CYS A 482 4.51 -14.88 -5.70
CA CYS A 482 3.44 -15.10 -4.73
C CYS A 482 3.38 -16.54 -4.21
N GLU A 483 3.60 -17.55 -5.06
CA GLU A 483 3.55 -18.95 -4.63
C GLU A 483 4.65 -19.32 -3.63
N ASP A 484 5.82 -18.67 -3.71
CA ASP A 484 6.95 -18.90 -2.82
C ASP A 484 6.79 -18.14 -1.49
N ALA A 485 6.22 -16.93 -1.56
CA ALA A 485 5.76 -16.20 -0.37
C ALA A 485 4.67 -16.99 0.39
N ALA A 486 3.68 -17.54 -0.32
CA ALA A 486 2.65 -18.39 0.27
C ALA A 486 3.25 -19.64 0.91
N THR A 487 4.18 -20.32 0.22
CA THR A 487 4.89 -21.49 0.75
C THR A 487 5.70 -21.15 2.02
N THR A 488 6.38 -20.00 2.03
CA THR A 488 7.14 -19.48 3.18
C THR A 488 6.25 -19.18 4.38
N LEU A 489 5.05 -18.65 4.14
CA LEU A 489 4.02 -18.39 5.15
C LEU A 489 3.21 -19.66 5.53
N LYS A 490 3.56 -20.83 4.98
CA LYS A 490 2.83 -22.11 5.14
C LYS A 490 1.35 -22.02 4.71
N TRP A 491 1.04 -21.17 3.74
CA TRP A 491 -0.28 -21.01 3.16
C TRP A 491 -0.41 -21.85 1.87
N PRO A 492 -1.59 -22.41 1.56
CA PRO A 492 -1.82 -23.13 0.31
C PRO A 492 -1.52 -22.25 -0.92
N LYS A 493 -0.75 -22.73 -1.91
CA LYS A 493 -0.41 -21.94 -3.12
C LYS A 493 -1.62 -21.34 -3.86
N MET A 494 -2.80 -21.96 -3.74
CA MET A 494 -4.05 -21.44 -4.29
C MET A 494 -4.43 -20.04 -3.79
N VAL A 495 -3.91 -19.56 -2.65
CA VAL A 495 -4.17 -18.20 -2.15
C VAL A 495 -3.74 -17.09 -3.11
N CYS A 496 -2.80 -17.38 -4.03
CA CYS A 496 -2.39 -16.47 -5.10
C CYS A 496 -3.38 -16.38 -6.27
N LYS A 497 -4.30 -17.35 -6.38
CA LYS A 497 -5.31 -17.47 -7.45
C LYS A 497 -6.73 -17.28 -6.92
N GLU A 498 -6.91 -17.31 -5.60
CA GLU A 498 -8.15 -16.95 -4.93
C GLU A 498 -8.47 -15.45 -5.10
N ARG A 499 -9.69 -15.12 -5.54
CA ARG A 499 -10.20 -13.75 -5.59
C ARG A 499 -10.61 -13.24 -4.20
N ARG A 500 -9.65 -13.19 -3.27
CA ARG A 500 -9.79 -12.86 -1.85
C ARG A 500 -8.58 -12.07 -1.36
N PHE A 501 -8.77 -11.21 -0.36
CA PHE A 501 -7.66 -10.48 0.26
C PHE A 501 -6.87 -11.38 1.22
N LYS A 502 -5.74 -11.91 0.74
CA LYS A 502 -4.75 -12.65 1.53
C LYS A 502 -3.33 -12.14 1.24
N ILE A 503 -2.96 -12.18 -0.04
CA ILE A 503 -1.69 -11.73 -0.59
C ILE A 503 -1.97 -10.87 -1.83
N PHE A 504 -1.26 -9.75 -1.96
CA PHE A 504 -1.32 -8.86 -3.11
C PHE A 504 -0.03 -8.99 -3.90
N ASP A 505 -0.11 -9.59 -5.09
CA ASP A 505 1.03 -9.72 -6.01
C ASP A 505 1.07 -8.49 -6.92
N LEU A 506 2.12 -7.68 -6.81
CA LEU A 506 2.28 -6.46 -7.61
C LEU A 506 2.78 -6.72 -9.04
N ALA A 507 3.28 -7.92 -9.35
CA ALA A 507 3.84 -8.32 -10.64
C ALA A 507 4.90 -7.36 -11.23
N VAL A 508 5.70 -6.69 -10.38
CA VAL A 508 6.63 -5.61 -10.75
C VAL A 508 7.66 -6.05 -11.80
N ALA A 509 8.17 -7.29 -11.71
CA ALA A 509 9.23 -7.76 -12.61
C ALA A 509 8.79 -7.87 -14.09
N ALA A 510 7.49 -7.95 -14.38
CA ALA A 510 6.97 -7.97 -15.75
C ALA A 510 7.23 -6.65 -16.52
N GLN A 511 7.81 -5.64 -15.85
CA GLN A 511 8.17 -4.34 -16.40
C GLN A 511 9.70 -4.13 -16.51
N THR A 512 10.51 -5.07 -16.02
CA THR A 512 11.97 -4.89 -15.84
C THR A 512 12.84 -5.89 -16.58
N GLU A 513 12.29 -6.94 -17.21
CA GLU A 513 13.09 -7.99 -17.87
C GLU A 513 14.00 -7.50 -19.01
N ILE A 514 13.80 -6.28 -19.52
CA ILE A 514 14.53 -5.69 -20.65
C ILE A 514 15.39 -4.47 -20.20
N SER A 515 15.26 -4.00 -18.95
CA SER A 515 15.87 -2.73 -18.52
C SER A 515 16.42 -2.76 -17.10
N ASN A 516 17.71 -2.40 -16.98
CA ASN A 516 18.38 -2.15 -15.69
C ASN A 516 17.95 -0.82 -15.04
N SER A 517 16.86 -0.20 -15.49
CA SER A 517 16.33 1.04 -14.90
C SER A 517 15.52 0.75 -13.64
N GLU A 518 15.80 1.49 -12.58
CA GLU A 518 15.10 1.38 -11.28
C GLU A 518 13.79 2.21 -11.25
N VAL A 519 13.61 3.12 -12.22
CA VAL A 519 12.44 4.01 -12.29
C VAL A 519 11.10 3.25 -12.40
N PRO A 520 10.96 2.20 -13.25
CA PRO A 520 9.74 1.39 -13.30
C PRO A 520 9.41 0.74 -11.96
N VAL A 521 10.40 0.24 -11.21
CA VAL A 521 10.19 -0.37 -9.88
C VAL A 521 9.60 0.64 -8.90
N ILE A 522 10.21 1.83 -8.80
CA ILE A 522 9.70 2.91 -7.92
C ILE A 522 8.26 3.25 -8.29
N GLN A 523 7.99 3.47 -9.58
CA GLN A 523 6.70 3.93 -10.07
C GLN A 523 5.60 2.86 -9.94
N ALA A 524 5.89 1.60 -10.25
CA ALA A 524 4.96 0.48 -10.07
C ALA A 524 4.61 0.27 -8.59
N VAL A 525 5.62 0.20 -7.71
CA VAL A 525 5.41 0.02 -6.26
C VAL A 525 4.66 1.21 -5.66
N TYR A 526 5.05 2.44 -5.99
CA TYR A 526 4.39 3.65 -5.49
C TYR A 526 2.91 3.67 -5.88
N SER A 527 2.60 3.57 -7.17
CA SER A 527 1.21 3.69 -7.65
C SER A 527 0.33 2.55 -7.13
N SER A 528 0.84 1.31 -7.08
CA SER A 528 0.08 0.17 -6.57
C SER A 528 -0.12 0.23 -5.06
N VAL A 529 0.91 0.55 -4.26
CA VAL A 529 0.77 0.63 -2.79
C VAL A 529 -0.09 1.83 -2.39
N LYS A 530 0.00 2.97 -3.10
CA LYS A 530 -0.93 4.11 -2.96
C LYS A 530 -2.38 3.68 -3.15
N GLY A 531 -2.64 2.86 -4.18
CA GLY A 531 -3.95 2.26 -4.45
C GLY A 531 -4.44 1.34 -3.32
N LEU A 532 -3.60 0.39 -2.90
CA LEU A 532 -3.92 -0.54 -1.80
C LEU A 532 -4.14 0.19 -0.46
N ILE A 533 -3.41 1.28 -0.19
CA ILE A 533 -3.63 2.15 0.97
C ILE A 533 -5.01 2.84 0.89
N LYS A 534 -5.44 3.31 -0.29
CA LYS A 534 -6.81 3.85 -0.46
C LYS A 534 -7.89 2.79 -0.22
N ILE A 535 -7.72 1.58 -0.74
CA ILE A 535 -8.69 0.47 -0.62
C ILE A 535 -8.80 -0.03 0.83
N HIS A 536 -7.67 -0.15 1.54
CA HIS A 536 -7.59 -0.84 2.84
C HIS A 536 -7.36 0.06 4.05
N ASN A 537 -7.07 1.35 3.84
CA ASN A 537 -6.81 2.35 4.88
C ASN A 537 -6.02 1.80 6.10
N PRO A 538 -4.83 1.20 5.88
CA PRO A 538 -4.09 0.52 6.94
C PRO A 538 -3.58 1.52 7.98
N SER A 539 -3.60 1.12 9.25
CA SER A 539 -3.07 1.93 10.35
C SER A 539 -1.54 2.01 10.30
N VAL A 540 -0.88 0.88 9.94
CA VAL A 540 0.57 0.81 9.66
C VAL A 540 0.89 0.07 8.36
N LEU A 541 1.95 0.51 7.69
CA LEU A 541 2.63 -0.20 6.60
C LEU A 541 3.97 -0.73 7.11
N ILE A 542 4.13 -2.05 7.23
CA ILE A 542 5.29 -2.69 7.87
C ILE A 542 6.21 -3.33 6.81
N ALA A 543 7.50 -2.99 6.84
CA ALA A 543 8.55 -3.63 6.05
C ALA A 543 9.84 -3.82 6.89
N VAL A 544 10.84 -4.53 6.35
CA VAL A 544 12.14 -4.67 7.02
C VAL A 544 12.99 -3.39 6.86
N LYS A 545 13.85 -3.05 7.83
CA LYS A 545 14.64 -1.81 7.83
C LYS A 545 15.67 -1.73 6.69
N ASP A 546 16.17 -2.89 6.26
CA ASP A 546 17.16 -3.15 5.22
C ASP A 546 16.54 -3.47 3.85
N ILE A 547 15.25 -3.17 3.65
CA ILE A 547 14.59 -3.29 2.34
C ILE A 547 15.25 -2.36 1.32
N ASP A 548 15.20 -2.77 0.05
CA ASP A 548 15.74 -2.02 -1.09
C ASP A 548 15.44 -0.49 -1.00
N PRO A 549 16.45 0.40 -1.20
CA PRO A 549 16.28 1.84 -1.06
C PRO A 549 15.23 2.47 -1.97
N ASN A 550 15.06 1.95 -3.18
CA ASN A 550 14.11 2.47 -4.17
C ASN A 550 12.68 2.06 -3.82
N VAL A 551 12.48 0.80 -3.40
CA VAL A 551 11.25 0.32 -2.79
C VAL A 551 10.92 1.12 -1.54
N LYS A 552 11.86 1.33 -0.62
CA LYS A 552 11.69 2.15 0.59
C LYS A 552 11.20 3.56 0.27
N LYS A 553 11.76 4.19 -0.77
CA LYS A 553 11.33 5.50 -1.28
C LYS A 553 9.89 5.46 -1.81
N ALA A 554 9.55 4.44 -2.61
CA ALA A 554 8.20 4.25 -3.16
C ALA A 554 7.14 4.04 -2.06
N LEU A 555 7.44 3.20 -1.05
CA LEU A 555 6.58 2.98 0.11
C LEU A 555 6.37 4.27 0.91
N LYS A 556 7.46 5.02 1.16
CA LYS A 556 7.41 6.31 1.86
C LYS A 556 6.49 7.30 1.13
N MET A 557 6.69 7.50 -0.18
CA MET A 557 5.84 8.35 -1.02
C MET A 557 4.35 7.90 -0.99
N ALA A 558 4.09 6.59 -0.99
CA ALA A 558 2.72 6.06 -0.92
C ALA A 558 2.05 6.35 0.43
N THR A 559 2.79 6.31 1.54
CA THR A 559 2.27 6.69 2.87
C THR A 559 2.11 8.20 3.06
N GLU A 560 3.06 9.02 2.59
CA GLU A 560 3.02 10.47 2.72
C GLU A 560 1.92 11.12 1.89
N THR A 561 1.51 10.50 0.79
CA THR A 561 0.39 10.98 -0.05
C THR A 561 -0.99 10.50 0.43
N ASN A 562 -1.09 9.79 1.56
CA ASN A 562 -2.36 9.38 2.15
C ASN A 562 -2.85 10.37 3.21
N THR A 563 -3.97 11.04 2.95
CA THR A 563 -4.65 11.95 3.89
C THR A 563 -5.09 11.27 5.20
N ASN A 564 -5.28 9.95 5.20
CA ASN A 564 -5.76 9.19 6.36
C ASN A 564 -4.65 8.73 7.33
N GLY A 565 -3.38 9.08 7.08
CA GLY A 565 -2.29 8.91 8.06
C GLY A 565 -1.82 7.47 8.29
N THR A 566 -1.52 6.72 7.22
CA THR A 566 -0.85 5.41 7.36
C THR A 566 0.60 5.59 7.82
N THR A 567 0.98 4.97 8.93
CA THR A 567 2.35 5.08 9.46
C THR A 567 3.27 4.00 8.90
N MET A 568 4.36 4.40 8.26
CA MET A 568 5.39 3.48 7.75
C MET A 568 6.29 2.98 8.89
N VAL A 569 6.44 1.68 9.04
CA VAL A 569 7.20 1.02 10.12
C VAL A 569 8.29 0.13 9.52
N LEU A 570 9.55 0.39 9.92
CA LEU A 570 10.74 -0.27 9.38
C LEU A 570 11.47 -1.05 10.48
N LEU A 571 11.28 -2.38 10.50
CA LEU A 571 11.78 -3.24 11.57
C LEU A 571 13.12 -3.89 11.22
N PRO A 572 14.15 -3.80 12.09
CA PRO A 572 15.35 -4.63 11.96
C PRO A 572 15.01 -6.11 12.11
N ARG A 573 15.55 -6.97 11.23
CA ARG A 573 15.25 -8.42 11.21
C ARG A 573 15.37 -9.13 12.57
N PRO A 574 16.43 -8.91 13.39
CA PRO A 574 16.54 -9.58 14.70
C PRO A 574 15.37 -9.25 15.65
N SER A 575 14.81 -8.05 15.53
CA SER A 575 13.81 -7.50 16.43
C SER A 575 12.37 -7.89 16.07
N ILE A 576 12.10 -8.37 14.84
CA ILE A 576 10.73 -8.74 14.40
C ILE A 576 10.15 -9.84 15.30
N SER A 577 10.96 -10.85 15.64
CA SER A 577 10.56 -11.94 16.55
C SER A 577 10.27 -11.47 17.99
N LYS A 578 10.73 -10.28 18.38
CA LYS A 578 10.61 -9.70 19.73
C LYS A 578 9.49 -8.65 19.84
N VAL A 579 8.95 -8.20 18.70
CA VAL A 579 7.94 -7.13 18.61
C VAL A 579 6.51 -7.66 18.42
N LEU A 580 6.30 -8.96 18.67
CA LEU A 580 5.01 -9.65 18.49
C LEU A 580 3.86 -9.05 19.34
N TRP A 581 4.16 -8.30 20.40
CA TRP A 581 3.18 -7.50 21.16
C TRP A 581 2.54 -6.36 20.35
N MET A 582 3.10 -5.97 19.20
CA MET A 582 2.52 -4.92 18.35
C MET A 582 1.08 -5.27 17.93
N ALA A 583 0.77 -6.55 17.68
CA ALA A 583 -0.58 -6.99 17.37
C ALA A 583 -1.54 -6.92 18.56
N ASP A 584 -1.04 -6.84 19.79
CA ASP A 584 -1.84 -6.75 21.02
C ASP A 584 -2.24 -5.30 21.38
N LEU A 585 -1.67 -4.30 20.70
CA LEU A 585 -2.06 -2.89 20.78
C LEU A 585 -3.45 -2.65 20.17
N ARG A 586 -4.16 -1.62 20.66
CA ARG A 586 -5.37 -1.14 19.96
C ARG A 586 -4.98 -0.51 18.62
N SER A 587 -5.87 -0.60 17.64
CA SER A 587 -5.66 -0.06 16.29
C SER A 587 -5.49 1.46 16.29
N THR A 588 -5.96 2.13 17.34
CA THR A 588 -5.79 3.57 17.64
C THR A 588 -4.38 3.95 18.07
N ALA A 589 -3.59 3.03 18.64
CA ALA A 589 -2.21 3.28 19.06
C ALA A 589 -1.18 3.04 17.95
N LEU A 590 -1.47 2.16 16.99
CA LEU A 590 -0.55 1.79 15.91
C LEU A 590 -0.02 2.98 15.08
N PRO A 591 -0.81 4.01 14.72
CA PRO A 591 -0.30 5.19 13.99
C PRO A 591 0.72 6.02 14.78
N ASN A 592 0.79 5.88 16.11
CA ASN A 592 1.76 6.62 16.93
C ASN A 592 3.13 5.92 17.03
N TRP A 593 3.39 4.86 16.25
CA TRP A 593 4.60 4.03 16.33
C TRP A 593 5.92 4.81 16.24
N ASN A 594 5.99 5.83 15.37
CA ASN A 594 7.17 6.67 15.15
C ASN A 594 7.10 8.01 15.89
N LYS A 595 6.06 8.25 16.72
CA LYS A 595 5.82 9.58 17.29
C LYS A 595 6.77 9.90 18.46
N MET A 596 7.04 8.91 19.31
CA MET A 596 7.92 9.07 20.46
C MET A 596 9.40 9.12 20.08
N ARG A 597 10.14 10.02 20.73
CA ARG A 597 11.59 10.07 20.73
C ARG A 597 12.08 9.71 22.13
N ILE A 598 12.93 8.69 22.24
CA ILE A 598 13.50 8.27 23.52
C ILE A 598 14.99 8.55 23.48
N SER A 599 15.48 9.37 24.41
CA SER A 599 16.90 9.67 24.58
C SER A 599 17.48 8.91 25.78
N VAL A 600 18.68 8.35 25.63
CA VAL A 600 19.43 7.69 26.70
C VAL A 600 20.42 8.71 27.28
N ASN A 601 20.27 9.06 28.54
CA ASN A 601 21.08 10.08 29.20
C ASN A 601 21.84 9.41 30.35
N ILE A 602 23.13 9.16 30.11
CA ILE A 602 24.03 8.49 31.05
C ILE A 602 24.69 9.54 31.95
N ILE A 603 24.79 9.23 33.24
CA ILE A 603 25.48 10.03 34.25
C ILE A 603 26.66 9.22 34.76
N THR A 604 27.86 9.80 34.70
CA THR A 604 29.10 9.11 35.10
C THR A 604 30.15 10.10 35.61
N GLN A 605 31.16 9.61 36.33
CA GLN A 605 32.31 10.39 36.72
C GLN A 605 33.62 9.69 36.35
N ASN A 606 34.07 8.68 37.11
CA ASN A 606 35.40 8.08 36.97
C ASN A 606 35.35 6.57 37.24
N ARG A 607 34.58 5.86 36.40
CA ARG A 607 34.27 4.42 36.55
C ARG A 607 34.20 3.72 35.18
N ALA A 608 35.30 3.74 34.42
CA ALA A 608 35.36 3.10 33.11
C ALA A 608 34.90 1.62 33.07
N PRO A 609 35.20 0.74 34.05
CA PRO A 609 34.70 -0.65 34.04
C PRO A 609 33.17 -0.75 34.15
N SER A 610 32.58 0.03 35.06
CA SER A 610 31.13 0.13 35.27
C SER A 610 30.43 0.62 34.00
N LEU A 611 30.93 1.73 33.45
CA LEU A 611 30.41 2.32 32.23
C LEU A 611 30.54 1.36 31.03
N THR A 612 31.62 0.58 30.94
CA THR A 612 31.82 -0.43 29.90
C THR A 612 30.72 -1.51 29.94
N ARG A 613 30.34 -1.98 31.14
CA ARG A 613 29.23 -2.94 31.33
C ARG A 613 27.90 -2.33 30.90
N LEU A 614 27.60 -1.08 31.30
CA LEU A 614 26.40 -0.37 30.87
C LEU A 614 26.34 -0.25 29.34
N LEU A 615 27.39 0.28 28.71
CA LEU A 615 27.45 0.50 27.26
C LEU A 615 27.35 -0.78 26.45
N LYS A 616 27.93 -1.88 26.94
CA LYS A 616 27.72 -3.21 26.36
C LYS A 616 26.25 -3.63 26.44
N SER A 617 25.63 -3.54 27.61
CA SER A 617 24.24 -3.95 27.80
C SER A 617 23.22 -3.11 26.99
N LEU A 618 23.52 -1.83 26.73
CA LEU A 618 22.77 -0.99 25.80
C LEU A 618 22.96 -1.47 24.35
N SER A 619 24.19 -1.78 23.94
CA SER A 619 24.50 -2.24 22.58
C SER A 619 23.87 -3.61 22.25
N ASP A 620 23.73 -4.48 23.26
CA ASP A 620 23.16 -5.82 23.14
C ASP A 620 21.60 -5.84 23.12
N ALA A 621 20.93 -4.68 23.12
CA ALA A 621 19.47 -4.57 23.27
C ALA A 621 18.67 -4.57 21.95
N TYR A 622 17.40 -5.00 22.04
CA TYR A 622 16.48 -5.12 20.91
C TYR A 622 15.78 -3.79 20.57
N TYR A 623 16.35 -3.03 19.64
CA TYR A 623 15.75 -1.82 19.08
C TYR A 623 14.89 -2.10 17.83
N VAL A 624 13.81 -1.34 17.63
CA VAL A 624 12.80 -1.61 16.56
C VAL A 624 12.81 -0.59 15.42
N GLY A 625 13.98 -0.01 15.16
CA GLY A 625 14.26 0.80 13.97
C GLY A 625 14.39 2.30 14.23
N ASP A 626 13.88 2.77 15.37
CA ASP A 626 13.90 4.15 15.87
C ASP A 626 15.30 4.80 15.90
N GLU A 627 15.31 6.14 15.85
CA GLU A 627 16.49 6.94 16.19
C GLU A 627 16.48 7.25 17.70
N ILE A 628 17.57 6.92 18.38
CA ILE A 628 17.71 6.96 19.83
C ILE A 628 18.99 7.76 20.15
N PRO A 629 18.90 9.05 20.48
CA PRO A 629 20.05 9.83 20.92
C PRO A 629 20.66 9.26 22.21
N ILE A 630 21.99 9.28 22.33
CA ILE A 630 22.71 8.97 23.57
C ILE A 630 23.52 10.19 24.03
N SER A 631 23.34 10.59 25.29
CA SER A 631 24.08 11.67 25.94
C SER A 631 24.89 11.15 27.12
N PHE A 632 26.11 11.66 27.27
CA PHE A 632 27.00 11.39 28.39
C PHE A 632 27.17 12.66 29.20
N ASN A 633 26.64 12.67 30.42
CA ASN A 633 26.70 13.78 31.36
C ASN A 633 27.78 13.47 32.41
N VAL A 634 28.92 14.13 32.26
CA VAL A 634 30.17 13.81 32.96
C VAL A 634 30.52 14.94 33.93
N ASP A 635 30.68 14.64 35.22
CA ASP A 635 31.10 15.63 36.21
C ASP A 635 32.62 15.96 36.10
N SER A 636 33.06 17.03 36.76
CA SER A 636 34.39 17.63 36.59
C SER A 636 35.57 16.67 36.86
N LYS A 637 35.42 15.70 37.77
CA LYS A 637 36.48 14.78 38.26
C LYS A 637 36.63 13.49 37.45
N VAL A 638 36.30 13.52 36.16
CA VAL A 638 36.46 12.40 35.24
C VAL A 638 37.93 12.06 34.96
N ASP A 639 38.24 10.77 34.90
CA ASP A 639 39.55 10.23 34.54
C ASP A 639 39.76 10.09 33.02
N GLU A 640 41.01 9.87 32.61
CA GLU A 640 41.34 9.74 31.19
C GLU A 640 40.71 8.48 30.56
N GLU A 641 40.63 7.38 31.31
CA GLU A 641 40.08 6.10 30.84
C GLU A 641 38.59 6.25 30.44
N THR A 642 37.79 6.88 31.29
CA THR A 642 36.36 7.14 31.05
C THR A 642 36.17 8.09 29.86
N ILE A 643 36.99 9.14 29.70
CA ILE A 643 36.94 10.02 28.52
C ILE A 643 37.28 9.26 27.24
N ARG A 644 38.35 8.44 27.25
CA ARG A 644 38.74 7.63 26.09
C ARG A 644 37.61 6.67 25.70
N LEU A 645 37.05 5.94 26.67
CA LEU A 645 35.91 5.02 26.48
C LEU A 645 34.70 5.71 25.83
N VAL A 646 34.24 6.84 26.37
CA VAL A 646 33.10 7.58 25.81
C VAL A 646 33.42 8.12 24.40
N SER A 647 34.66 8.56 24.17
CA SER A 647 35.10 9.07 22.87
C SER A 647 35.10 7.97 21.80
N SER A 648 35.62 6.79 22.12
CA SER A 648 35.70 5.64 21.20
C SER A 648 34.39 4.86 21.04
N PHE A 649 33.42 4.99 21.95
CA PHE A 649 32.16 4.24 21.88
C PHE A 649 31.38 4.56 20.60
N ASN A 650 31.12 3.53 19.79
CA ASN A 650 30.29 3.66 18.59
C ASN A 650 28.82 3.35 18.92
N TRP A 651 27.92 4.27 18.57
CA TRP A 651 26.49 4.14 18.85
C TRP A 651 25.68 4.05 17.54
N PRO A 652 25.19 2.86 17.14
CA PRO A 652 24.58 2.66 15.83
C PRO A 652 23.10 3.05 15.75
N HIS A 653 22.51 3.56 16.84
CA HIS A 653 21.07 3.84 16.93
C HIS A 653 20.70 5.33 16.88
N GLY A 654 21.66 6.26 16.89
CA GLY A 654 21.37 7.70 16.81
C GLY A 654 22.60 8.57 17.08
N PRO A 655 22.41 9.88 17.30
CA PRO A 655 23.52 10.79 17.60
C PRO A 655 24.10 10.55 19.01
N LYS A 656 25.42 10.71 19.14
CA LYS A 656 26.16 10.66 20.41
C LYS A 656 26.61 12.06 20.84
N THR A 657 26.30 12.46 22.07
CA THR A 657 26.67 13.76 22.64
C THR A 657 27.44 13.59 23.95
N LEU A 658 28.54 14.33 24.14
CA LEU A 658 29.29 14.40 25.39
C LEU A 658 29.13 15.79 26.02
N ARG A 659 28.69 15.84 27.28
CA ARG A 659 28.58 17.05 28.10
C ARG A 659 29.48 16.87 29.33
N ARG A 660 30.52 17.70 29.46
CA ARG A 660 31.44 17.67 30.61
C ARG A 660 31.30 18.95 31.43
N ARG A 661 31.17 18.82 32.76
CA ARG A 661 31.15 19.97 33.68
C ARG A 661 32.56 20.51 33.92
N ILE A 662 32.66 21.84 34.06
CA ILE A 662 33.86 22.53 34.55
C ILE A 662 33.88 22.54 36.08
N ILE A 663 32.76 22.95 36.70
CA ILE A 663 32.58 23.02 38.16
C ILE A 663 31.87 21.75 38.64
N GLN A 664 32.30 21.19 39.78
CA GLN A 664 31.70 19.98 40.34
C GLN A 664 30.19 20.18 40.62
N GLY A 665 29.35 19.43 39.92
CA GLY A 665 27.89 19.55 40.02
C GLY A 665 27.33 18.89 41.27
N GLY A 666 27.84 17.69 41.58
CA GLY A 666 27.25 16.79 42.57
C GLY A 666 25.98 16.11 42.05
N LEU A 667 25.52 15.05 42.72
CA LEU A 667 24.47 14.16 42.20
C LEU A 667 23.16 14.89 41.86
N ILE A 668 22.79 15.92 42.63
CA ILE A 668 21.56 16.71 42.36
C ILE A 668 21.62 17.34 40.97
N ARG A 669 22.63 18.15 40.70
CA ARG A 669 22.80 18.82 39.39
C ARG A 669 23.10 17.83 38.28
N ALA A 670 23.87 16.78 38.57
CA ALA A 670 24.18 15.73 37.61
C ALA A 670 22.92 15.06 37.05
N VAL A 671 21.91 14.80 37.91
CA VAL A 671 20.62 14.22 37.49
C VAL A 671 19.68 15.28 36.92
N SER A 672 19.44 16.39 37.61
CA SER A 672 18.42 17.38 37.20
C SER A 672 18.72 18.08 35.88
N GLU A 673 19.99 18.20 35.51
CA GLU A 673 20.44 18.85 34.27
C GLU A 673 20.86 17.83 33.19
N SER A 674 20.68 16.52 33.44
CA SER A 674 21.08 15.44 32.51
C SER A 674 20.27 15.42 31.21
N TRP A 675 19.02 15.90 31.28
CA TRP A 675 18.06 15.87 30.17
C TRP A 675 17.09 17.04 30.25
N TYR A 676 16.77 17.61 29.08
CA TYR A 676 15.77 18.66 28.90
C TYR A 676 14.89 18.28 27.68
N PRO A 677 13.58 18.04 27.87
CA PRO A 677 12.70 17.63 26.78
C PRO A 677 12.50 18.74 25.74
N SER A 678 12.73 18.43 24.47
CA SER A 678 12.48 19.36 23.35
C SER A 678 11.01 19.45 22.91
N SER A 679 10.18 18.47 23.29
CA SER A 679 8.74 18.44 22.98
C SER A 679 7.96 17.62 24.01
N ASP A 680 6.65 17.45 23.80
CA ASP A 680 5.80 16.54 24.57
C ASP A 680 5.98 15.04 24.21
N ASP A 681 6.67 14.76 23.11
CA ASP A 681 6.95 13.41 22.61
C ASP A 681 8.43 13.00 22.80
N ASP A 682 9.24 13.85 23.45
CA ASP A 682 10.63 13.59 23.84
C ASP A 682 10.65 13.01 25.27
N TYR A 683 11.26 11.84 25.46
CA TYR A 683 11.36 11.15 26.75
C TYR A 683 12.82 10.88 27.13
N GLY A 684 13.15 11.10 28.40
CA GLY A 684 14.48 10.89 28.94
C GLY A 684 14.58 9.60 29.73
N LEU A 685 15.31 8.61 29.22
CA LEU A 685 15.83 7.50 30.01
C LEU A 685 17.07 7.97 30.76
N LEU A 686 17.05 7.94 32.09
CA LEU A 686 18.22 8.26 32.92
C LEU A 686 18.88 6.98 33.45
N LEU A 687 20.20 6.89 33.32
CA LEU A 687 21.02 5.75 33.74
C LEU A 687 22.30 6.26 34.43
N GLU A 688 22.65 5.68 35.58
CA GLU A 688 23.96 5.87 36.22
C GLU A 688 24.94 4.77 35.73
N ASP A 689 26.25 5.01 35.82
CA ASP A 689 27.27 4.08 35.32
C ASP A 689 27.32 2.71 36.03
N ASP A 690 26.71 2.58 37.21
CA ASP A 690 26.59 1.33 37.97
C ASP A 690 25.37 0.47 37.60
N ILE A 691 24.63 0.87 36.56
CA ILE A 691 23.46 0.15 36.03
C ILE A 691 23.85 -0.81 34.89
N GLU A 692 23.28 -2.02 34.87
CA GLU A 692 23.21 -2.88 33.66
C GLU A 692 21.74 -3.01 33.23
N VAL A 693 21.47 -3.02 31.91
CA VAL A 693 20.10 -3.19 31.37
C VAL A 693 19.86 -4.56 30.71
N SER A 694 18.60 -4.97 30.70
CA SER A 694 18.10 -6.13 29.96
C SER A 694 18.09 -5.85 28.44
N PRO A 695 18.36 -6.84 27.58
CA PRO A 695 18.14 -6.70 26.13
C PRO A 695 16.71 -6.30 25.74
N PHE A 696 15.71 -6.49 26.62
CA PHE A 696 14.31 -6.16 26.40
C PHE A 696 13.90 -4.77 26.92
N TYR A 697 14.80 -4.00 27.55
CA TYR A 697 14.45 -2.74 28.23
C TYR A 697 13.73 -1.74 27.29
N TYR A 698 14.20 -1.62 26.04
CA TYR A 698 13.61 -0.69 25.07
C TYR A 698 12.21 -1.14 24.62
N LEU A 699 12.01 -2.44 24.44
CA LEU A 699 10.72 -3.02 24.07
C LEU A 699 9.67 -2.83 25.17
N TRP A 700 10.07 -2.93 26.43
CA TRP A 700 9.23 -2.62 27.59
C TRP A 700 8.76 -1.16 27.57
N ILE A 701 9.69 -0.21 27.41
CA ILE A 701 9.40 1.23 27.34
C ILE A 701 8.43 1.52 26.19
N LYS A 702 8.77 1.10 24.97
CA LYS A 702 7.99 1.43 23.77
C LYS A 702 6.60 0.80 23.79
N TYR A 703 6.48 -0.44 24.29
CA TYR A 703 5.16 -1.06 24.46
C TYR A 703 4.32 -0.35 25.54
N ALA A 704 4.92 0.05 26.66
CA ALA A 704 4.22 0.77 27.73
C ALA A 704 3.73 2.16 27.27
N LEU A 705 4.57 2.92 26.55
CA LEU A 705 4.18 4.20 25.96
C LEU A 705 3.04 4.03 24.96
N LEU A 706 3.13 3.05 24.05
CA LEU A 706 2.05 2.77 23.08
C LEU A 706 0.75 2.29 23.73
N ALA A 707 0.82 1.53 24.83
CA ALA A 707 -0.36 0.97 25.50
C ALA A 707 -1.04 1.95 26.48
N TYR A 708 -0.29 2.87 27.09
CA TYR A 708 -0.79 3.69 28.21
C TYR A 708 -0.72 5.21 28.01
N HIS A 709 0.01 5.70 26.99
CA HIS A 709 0.12 7.13 26.70
C HIS A 709 -0.36 7.50 25.29
N TYR A 710 0.00 6.70 24.28
CA TYR A 710 -0.31 6.99 22.88
C TYR A 710 -1.59 6.34 22.34
N ASP A 711 -2.32 5.57 23.14
CA ASP A 711 -3.67 5.16 22.78
C ASP A 711 -4.66 6.27 23.18
N PRO A 712 -5.28 7.00 22.25
CA PRO A 712 -6.24 8.08 22.57
C PRO A 712 -7.49 7.58 23.32
N GLN A 713 -7.70 6.26 23.42
CA GLN A 713 -8.75 5.66 24.23
C GLN A 713 -8.32 5.31 25.66
N VAL A 714 -7.13 5.73 26.08
CA VAL A 714 -6.58 5.53 27.43
C VAL A 714 -6.22 6.90 28.03
N SER A 715 -6.73 7.18 29.22
CA SER A 715 -6.37 8.36 30.00
C SER A 715 -5.75 7.92 31.32
N LEU A 716 -4.49 8.32 31.53
CA LEU A 716 -3.71 8.05 32.75
C LEU A 716 -2.75 9.23 33.01
N PRO A 717 -3.28 10.45 33.29
CA PRO A 717 -2.45 11.65 33.48
C PRO A 717 -1.52 11.58 34.70
N GLU A 718 -1.76 10.65 35.63
CA GLU A 718 -0.89 10.40 36.77
C GLU A 718 0.41 9.67 36.40
N LEU A 719 0.51 9.05 35.22
CA LEU A 719 1.72 8.36 34.78
C LEU A 719 2.83 9.37 34.45
N SER A 720 3.86 9.38 35.29
CA SER A 720 4.98 10.32 35.24
C SER A 720 6.29 9.69 34.78
N SER A 721 6.43 8.36 34.92
CA SER A 721 7.60 7.61 34.47
C SER A 721 7.33 6.11 34.28
N ILE A 722 8.24 5.44 33.59
CA ILE A 722 8.27 3.97 33.46
C ILE A 722 9.58 3.47 34.07
N SER A 723 9.49 2.65 35.11
CA SER A 723 10.64 2.00 35.76
C SER A 723 11.18 0.85 34.90
N LEU A 724 12.49 0.67 34.93
CA LEU A 724 13.17 -0.54 34.47
C LEU A 724 13.50 -1.51 35.62
N TYR A 725 13.43 -1.06 36.88
CA TYR A 725 13.83 -1.83 38.06
C TYR A 725 12.63 -2.27 38.91
N THR A 726 12.79 -3.36 39.68
CA THR A 726 11.80 -3.93 40.61
C THR A 726 12.32 -3.87 42.06
N PRO A 727 11.71 -3.05 42.95
CA PRO A 727 12.15 -2.91 44.34
C PRO A 727 12.10 -4.20 45.16
N LYS A 728 13.17 -4.41 45.95
CA LYS A 728 13.29 -5.49 46.95
C LYS A 728 13.07 -5.01 48.40
N LEU A 729 13.17 -3.71 48.64
CA LEU A 729 13.00 -3.07 49.96
C LEU A 729 12.00 -1.92 49.88
N VAL A 730 11.32 -1.62 50.99
CA VAL A 730 10.59 -0.35 51.18
C VAL A 730 11.57 0.73 51.63
N GLU A 731 12.22 1.41 50.69
CA GLU A 731 13.36 2.31 50.98
C GLU A 731 13.03 3.55 51.85
N VAL A 732 11.75 3.95 51.87
CA VAL A 732 11.24 5.19 52.49
C VAL A 732 10.89 5.07 53.97
N VAL A 733 11.02 3.88 54.58
CA VAL A 733 10.85 3.70 56.04
C VAL A 733 12.19 3.43 56.72
N LYS A 734 12.26 3.55 58.04
CA LYS A 734 13.52 3.42 58.79
C LYS A 734 14.05 1.99 58.75
N GLU A 735 13.13 1.03 58.91
CA GLU A 735 13.36 -0.41 59.04
C GLU A 735 13.74 -1.08 57.70
N ARG A 736 13.38 -0.43 56.57
CA ARG A 736 13.55 -0.95 55.19
C ARG A 736 13.19 -2.44 55.05
N PRO A 737 11.95 -2.85 55.38
CA PRO A 737 11.53 -4.25 55.26
C PRO A 737 11.65 -4.74 53.81
N ARG A 738 12.02 -6.01 53.66
CA ARG A 738 11.99 -6.71 52.37
C ARG A 738 10.55 -6.79 51.85
N TRP A 739 10.41 -6.57 50.55
CA TRP A 739 9.13 -6.58 49.86
C TRP A 739 9.28 -7.21 48.47
N ASN A 740 8.25 -7.94 48.04
CA ASN A 740 8.24 -8.68 46.79
C ASN A 740 6.87 -8.50 46.11
N ALA A 741 6.86 -7.80 44.98
CA ALA A 741 5.66 -7.53 44.20
C ALA A 741 4.94 -8.82 43.75
N THR A 742 5.68 -9.87 43.43
CA THR A 742 5.14 -11.13 42.92
C THR A 742 4.29 -11.84 43.98
N GLU A 743 4.82 -11.95 45.19
CA GLU A 743 4.10 -12.51 46.34
C GLU A 743 2.93 -11.61 46.76
N PHE A 744 3.13 -10.28 46.74
CA PHE A 744 2.11 -9.30 47.09
C PHE A 744 0.88 -9.35 46.16
N PHE A 745 1.10 -9.45 44.83
CA PHE A 745 0.04 -9.45 43.82
C PHE A 745 -0.47 -10.85 43.44
N LYS A 746 -0.02 -11.92 44.11
CA LYS A 746 -0.39 -13.31 43.77
C LYS A 746 -1.90 -13.59 43.67
N ARG A 747 -2.73 -12.83 44.40
CA ARG A 747 -4.21 -12.93 44.35
C ARG A 747 -4.86 -12.32 43.10
N ILE A 748 -4.14 -11.49 42.36
CA ILE A 748 -4.60 -10.86 41.10
C ILE A 748 -3.92 -11.57 39.92
N HIS A 749 -2.58 -11.48 39.87
CA HIS A 749 -1.70 -12.23 39.01
C HIS A 749 -0.28 -12.02 39.54
N PRO A 750 0.53 -13.06 39.78
CA PRO A 750 1.87 -12.92 40.35
C PRO A 750 2.75 -11.97 39.54
N ASN A 751 2.53 -11.88 38.22
CA ASN A 751 3.33 -11.05 37.32
C ASN A 751 2.55 -9.87 36.70
N THR A 752 1.52 -9.36 37.39
CA THR A 752 0.91 -8.09 36.93
C THR A 752 1.90 -6.94 37.13
N PRO A 753 2.15 -6.10 36.12
CA PRO A 753 2.78 -4.81 36.34
C PRO A 753 1.84 -3.92 37.17
N TYR A 754 2.40 -2.90 37.81
CA TYR A 754 1.70 -2.09 38.81
C TYR A 754 2.13 -0.62 38.74
N LEU A 755 1.27 0.26 39.24
CA LEU A 755 1.56 1.69 39.40
C LEU A 755 2.04 1.95 40.83
N HIS A 756 3.06 2.77 41.00
CA HIS A 756 3.65 3.04 42.31
C HIS A 756 4.08 4.50 42.44
N GLN A 757 3.71 5.14 43.55
CA GLN A 757 4.05 6.54 43.84
C GLN A 757 5.55 6.78 44.12
N LEU A 758 6.33 5.72 44.39
CA LEU A 758 7.78 5.83 44.52
C LEU A 758 8.45 6.00 43.12
N PRO A 759 9.24 7.06 42.87
CA PRO A 759 10.05 7.15 41.66
C PRO A 759 11.17 6.10 41.66
N CYS A 760 11.52 5.60 40.48
CA CYS A 760 12.70 4.76 40.32
C CYS A 760 13.95 5.62 40.07
N SER A 761 15.07 5.23 40.68
CA SER A 761 16.38 5.88 40.55
C SER A 761 17.45 4.97 39.91
N TRP A 762 17.12 3.73 39.54
CA TRP A 762 18.05 2.75 38.98
C TRP A 762 17.64 2.34 37.56
N GLY A 763 17.39 3.33 36.71
CA GLY A 763 16.87 3.18 35.35
C GLY A 763 15.37 3.43 35.28
N ALA A 764 15.00 4.58 34.72
CA ALA A 764 13.61 4.95 34.46
C ALA A 764 13.51 5.94 33.29
N VAL A 765 12.39 5.88 32.57
CA VAL A 765 12.02 6.86 31.53
C VAL A 765 11.08 7.88 32.13
N PHE A 766 11.47 9.15 32.16
CA PHE A 766 10.67 10.25 32.67
C PHE A 766 9.89 10.95 31.57
N PHE A 767 8.67 11.38 31.90
CA PHE A 767 7.76 12.02 30.95
C PHE A 767 8.06 13.53 30.86
N PRO A 768 8.02 14.13 29.66
CA PRO A 768 8.48 15.50 29.43
C PRO A 768 7.77 16.54 30.30
N LYS A 769 6.44 16.44 30.44
CA LYS A 769 5.62 17.39 31.21
C LYS A 769 5.99 17.39 32.69
N GLN A 770 6.02 16.20 33.29
CA GLN A 770 6.35 16.02 34.69
C GLN A 770 7.84 16.29 34.97
N TRP A 771 8.74 16.16 33.99
CA TRP A 771 10.14 16.54 34.14
C TRP A 771 10.37 18.06 34.09
N ARG A 772 9.66 18.78 33.20
CA ARG A 772 9.67 20.26 33.20
C ARG A 772 9.11 20.81 34.52
N GLU A 773 8.02 20.24 35.01
CA GLU A 773 7.50 20.54 36.34
C GLU A 773 8.52 20.21 37.45
N PHE A 774 9.14 19.03 37.44
CA PHE A 774 10.14 18.64 38.44
C PHE A 774 11.30 19.62 38.52
N TYR A 775 11.80 20.10 37.38
CA TYR A 775 12.86 21.10 37.32
C TYR A 775 12.46 22.41 38.02
N VAL A 776 11.26 22.93 37.73
CA VAL A 776 10.72 24.14 38.37
C VAL A 776 10.45 23.91 39.86
N TYR A 777 9.80 22.80 40.21
CA TYR A 777 9.48 22.43 41.58
C TYR A 777 10.74 22.32 42.45
N MET A 778 11.78 21.66 41.94
CA MET A 778 13.06 21.57 42.61
C MET A 778 13.69 22.95 42.79
N ASN A 779 13.69 23.82 41.77
CA ASN A 779 14.19 25.19 41.89
C ASN A 779 13.43 26.02 42.94
N MET A 780 12.11 25.84 43.07
CA MET A 780 11.27 26.49 44.09
C MET A 780 11.45 25.93 45.51
N ARG A 781 11.95 24.69 45.65
CA ARG A 781 12.09 23.98 46.94
C ARG A 781 13.53 23.80 47.40
N PHE A 782 14.51 24.09 46.55
CA PHE A 782 15.93 23.98 46.88
C PHE A 782 16.34 25.10 47.83
N THR A 783 16.80 24.72 49.02
CA THR A 783 17.27 25.62 50.09
C THR A 783 18.66 25.19 50.53
N GLU A 784 19.50 26.14 50.96
CA GLU A 784 20.84 25.81 51.47
C GLU A 784 20.77 24.99 52.77
N ASP A 785 19.84 25.33 53.67
CA ASP A 785 19.45 24.42 54.76
C ASP A 785 18.33 23.49 54.28
N ALA A 786 18.67 22.22 54.05
CA ALA A 786 17.69 21.21 53.64
C ALA A 786 16.69 20.83 54.75
N LYS A 787 16.89 21.25 56.01
CA LYS A 787 15.87 21.15 57.08
C LYS A 787 14.75 22.17 56.92
N ALA A 788 14.99 23.26 56.19
CA ALA A 788 13.97 24.28 55.91
C ALA A 788 12.96 23.85 54.82
N ASN A 789 13.10 22.65 54.23
CA ASN A 789 12.12 22.13 53.27
C ASN A 789 10.75 21.89 53.96
N PRO A 790 9.68 22.60 53.54
CA PRO A 790 8.40 22.56 54.22
C PRO A 790 7.61 21.25 54.03
N VAL A 791 8.03 20.37 53.11
CA VAL A 791 7.31 19.12 52.82
C VAL A 791 7.74 18.01 53.78
N GLN A 792 6.78 17.59 54.60
CA GLN A 792 6.94 16.63 55.70
C GLN A 792 5.93 15.48 55.54
N ILE A 793 6.26 14.50 54.69
CA ILE A 793 5.38 13.36 54.42
C ILE A 793 5.24 12.52 55.71
N PRO A 794 4.02 12.27 56.22
CA PRO A 794 3.82 11.55 57.48
C PRO A 794 4.47 10.17 57.45
N LYS A 795 5.25 9.85 58.50
CA LYS A 795 5.98 8.57 58.68
C LYS A 795 7.06 8.28 57.62
N SER A 796 7.38 9.20 56.71
CA SER A 796 8.44 9.00 55.73
C SER A 796 9.84 9.32 56.28
N ARG A 797 10.80 8.43 56.01
CA ARG A 797 12.23 8.67 56.22
C ARG A 797 12.78 9.75 55.29
N THR A 798 12.12 10.03 54.16
CA THR A 798 12.59 11.01 53.16
C THR A 798 12.66 12.43 53.73
N ASN A 799 11.87 12.74 54.76
CA ASN A 799 11.91 14.01 55.49
C ASN A 799 13.31 14.31 56.06
N GLY A 800 14.10 13.28 56.37
CA GLY A 800 15.49 13.41 56.84
C GLY A 800 16.55 13.49 55.73
N TRP A 801 16.20 13.32 54.46
CA TRP A 801 17.18 13.27 53.36
C TRP A 801 17.66 14.68 52.98
N GLN A 802 18.93 15.01 53.22
CA GLN A 802 19.46 16.37 53.00
C GLN A 802 20.08 16.61 51.62
N ALA A 803 20.57 15.55 50.94
CA ALA A 803 21.37 15.65 49.72
C ALA A 803 20.88 14.74 48.57
N SER A 804 19.57 14.51 48.47
CA SER A 804 18.97 13.58 47.51
C SER A 804 18.01 14.28 46.56
N TRP A 805 18.32 14.27 45.26
CA TRP A 805 17.41 14.75 44.20
C TRP A 805 16.07 13.99 44.21
N LYS A 806 16.13 12.69 44.54
CA LYS A 806 14.97 11.81 44.64
C LYS A 806 14.00 12.26 45.73
N LYS A 807 14.43 13.00 46.76
CA LYS A 807 13.52 13.59 47.76
C LYS A 807 12.54 14.55 47.08
N PHE A 808 13.04 15.52 46.31
CA PHE A 808 12.19 16.51 45.64
C PHE A 808 11.20 15.86 44.68
N LEU A 809 11.62 14.78 44.00
CA LEU A 809 10.73 14.03 43.11
C LEU A 809 9.67 13.24 43.90
N ILE A 810 10.03 12.63 45.03
CA ILE A 810 9.08 11.99 45.95
C ILE A 810 8.08 13.00 46.50
N ASP A 811 8.54 14.17 46.95
CA ASP A 811 7.71 15.25 47.47
C ASP A 811 6.67 15.68 46.41
N MET A 812 7.12 15.94 45.17
CA MET A 812 6.25 16.32 44.05
C MET A 812 5.25 15.20 43.68
N MET A 813 5.71 13.96 43.54
CA MET A 813 4.83 12.82 43.22
C MET A 813 3.82 12.53 44.32
N TYR A 814 4.18 12.79 45.59
CA TYR A 814 3.25 12.70 46.72
C TYR A 814 2.15 13.77 46.62
N LEU A 815 2.53 15.03 46.39
CA LEU A 815 1.61 16.17 46.30
C LEU A 815 0.69 16.07 45.06
N ARG A 816 1.20 15.65 43.90
CA ARG A 816 0.42 15.50 42.64
C ARG A 816 -0.38 14.20 42.55
N GLY A 817 -0.07 13.21 43.39
CA GLY A 817 -0.57 11.83 43.24
C GLY A 817 -0.03 11.11 42.01
N TYR A 818 1.14 11.51 41.51
CA TYR A 818 1.80 10.88 40.36
C TYR A 818 2.36 9.50 40.69
N VAL A 819 2.47 8.67 39.66
CA VAL A 819 2.93 7.28 39.74
C VAL A 819 3.91 6.95 38.63
N SER A 820 4.70 5.91 38.87
CA SER A 820 5.54 5.23 37.87
C SER A 820 4.96 3.86 37.55
N LEU A 821 5.06 3.39 36.31
CA LEU A 821 4.78 1.99 35.96
C LEU A 821 5.97 1.11 36.34
N TYR A 822 5.75 0.03 37.08
CA TYR A 822 6.79 -0.91 37.52
C TYR A 822 6.65 -2.32 36.91
N PRO A 823 7.79 -2.94 36.53
CA PRO A 823 7.86 -4.36 36.14
C PRO A 823 7.74 -5.30 37.34
N ASN A 824 7.18 -6.49 37.11
CA ASN A 824 6.97 -7.53 38.13
C ASN A 824 7.07 -8.93 37.50
N PHE A 825 8.25 -9.55 37.58
CA PHE A 825 8.54 -10.85 36.99
C PHE A 825 9.06 -11.85 38.04
N PRO A 826 9.06 -13.17 37.74
CA PRO A 826 9.50 -14.18 38.69
C PRO A 826 10.92 -13.89 39.20
N ASN A 827 11.21 -14.27 40.45
CA ASN A 827 12.49 -13.98 41.13
C ASN A 827 12.83 -12.47 41.22
N GLN A 828 11.82 -11.60 41.13
CA GLN A 828 11.97 -10.14 41.04
C GLN A 828 12.85 -9.71 39.85
N ALA A 829 12.82 -10.49 38.75
CA ALA A 829 13.55 -10.15 37.55
C ALA A 829 13.08 -8.82 36.94
N SER A 830 14.00 -8.09 36.30
CA SER A 830 13.74 -6.72 35.87
C SER A 830 14.49 -6.32 34.60
N PHE A 831 14.23 -5.10 34.11
CA PHE A 831 14.87 -4.54 32.91
C PHE A 831 16.13 -3.73 33.20
N SER A 832 16.42 -3.43 34.47
CA SER A 832 17.70 -2.91 34.94
C SER A 832 18.08 -3.52 36.29
N THR A 833 19.37 -3.49 36.61
CA THR A 833 19.91 -3.80 37.94
C THR A 833 20.98 -2.79 38.33
N ASN A 834 21.13 -2.53 39.63
CA ASN A 834 22.16 -1.66 40.18
C ASN A 834 23.19 -2.54 40.92
N HIS A 835 24.47 -2.40 40.58
CA HIS A 835 25.54 -3.22 41.13
C HIS A 835 26.10 -2.70 42.47
N MET A 836 25.56 -1.60 43.01
CA MET A 836 26.03 -0.92 44.23
C MET A 836 27.55 -0.71 44.27
N GLU A 837 28.09 -0.10 43.21
CA GLU A 837 29.52 0.17 43.12
C GLU A 837 29.90 1.41 43.94
N PRO A 838 31.07 1.42 44.63
CA PRO A 838 31.42 2.47 45.59
C PRO A 838 31.29 3.89 45.05
N GLY A 839 30.49 4.72 45.74
CA GLY A 839 30.15 6.08 45.32
C GLY A 839 29.63 6.94 46.46
N ALA A 840 29.05 8.09 46.13
CA ALA A 840 28.64 9.14 47.08
C ALA A 840 27.72 8.66 48.22
N HIS A 841 26.89 7.64 47.97
CA HIS A 841 25.98 7.07 48.98
C HIS A 841 26.50 5.80 49.67
N ILE A 842 27.51 5.12 49.11
CA ILE A 842 27.99 3.81 49.58
C ILE A 842 29.30 3.93 50.37
N SER A 843 30.15 4.91 50.04
CA SER A 843 31.51 5.08 50.60
C SER A 843 31.68 6.32 51.50
N ALA A 844 30.58 6.93 51.95
CA ALA A 844 30.65 8.06 52.88
C ALA A 844 31.22 7.62 54.24
N ARG A 845 32.20 8.39 54.76
CA ARG A 845 32.93 8.06 56.00
C ARG A 845 32.04 7.87 57.23
N ASP A 846 30.88 8.52 57.24
CA ASP A 846 29.93 8.52 58.36
C ASP A 846 28.73 7.57 58.14
N ASN A 847 28.79 6.66 57.14
CA ASN A 847 27.66 5.77 56.84
C ASN A 847 27.56 4.60 57.84
N VAL A 848 26.71 4.78 58.85
CA VAL A 848 26.45 3.80 59.93
C VAL A 848 25.71 2.53 59.42
N VAL A 849 25.15 2.56 58.19
CA VAL A 849 24.39 1.42 57.64
C VAL A 849 25.28 0.57 56.74
N LYS A 850 25.48 -0.71 57.10
CA LYS A 850 26.14 -1.68 56.21
C LYS A 850 25.22 -2.00 55.03
N HIS A 851 25.63 -1.64 53.82
CA HIS A 851 24.92 -1.94 52.58
C HIS A 851 25.23 -3.38 52.11
N ASP A 852 24.20 -4.20 51.92
CA ASP A 852 24.32 -5.55 51.33
C ASP A 852 23.93 -5.50 49.85
N LYS A 853 24.81 -5.95 48.96
CA LYS A 853 24.60 -6.01 47.51
C LYS A 853 23.32 -6.77 47.13
N THR A 854 22.97 -7.80 47.89
CA THR A 854 21.81 -8.67 47.65
C THR A 854 20.46 -7.98 47.89
N ASP A 855 20.42 -6.84 48.58
CA ASP A 855 19.18 -6.05 48.77
C ASP A 855 18.85 -5.16 47.56
N PHE A 856 19.76 -5.04 46.59
CA PHE A 856 19.67 -4.11 45.45
C PHE A 856 19.88 -4.79 44.09
N GLU A 857 20.71 -5.82 44.01
CA GLU A 857 20.84 -6.61 42.79
C GLU A 857 19.60 -7.46 42.52
N VAL A 858 19.14 -7.44 41.26
CA VAL A 858 18.00 -8.19 40.73
C VAL A 858 18.44 -8.91 39.45
N PRO A 859 17.92 -10.11 39.15
CA PRO A 859 18.25 -10.77 37.90
C PRO A 859 17.70 -9.97 36.71
N LEU A 860 18.54 -9.72 35.71
CA LEU A 860 18.07 -9.12 34.47
C LEU A 860 17.26 -10.11 33.65
N LEU A 861 16.09 -9.69 33.19
CA LEU A 861 15.25 -10.50 32.33
C LEU A 861 15.94 -10.67 30.96
N LYS A 862 16.30 -11.89 30.58
CA LYS A 862 16.93 -12.20 29.28
C LYS A 862 15.96 -12.91 28.30
N GLU A 863 14.70 -13.09 28.68
CA GLU A 863 13.64 -13.74 27.90
C GLU A 863 12.51 -12.76 27.51
N ASP A 864 11.65 -13.18 26.57
CA ASP A 864 10.52 -12.37 26.10
C ASP A 864 9.47 -12.21 27.21
N PHE A 865 9.39 -10.99 27.77
CA PHE A 865 8.54 -10.67 28.92
C PHE A 865 7.04 -10.94 28.73
N ARG A 866 6.57 -11.07 27.48
CA ARG A 866 5.15 -11.31 27.19
C ARG A 866 4.64 -12.62 27.78
N SER A 867 5.47 -13.67 27.83
CA SER A 867 5.06 -14.98 28.38
C SER A 867 4.64 -14.93 29.85
N PHE A 868 5.18 -13.96 30.60
CA PHE A 868 4.86 -13.75 32.02
C PHE A 868 3.71 -12.76 32.25
N LEU A 869 3.33 -11.94 31.26
CA LEU A 869 2.27 -10.94 31.44
C LEU A 869 0.87 -11.59 31.55
N PRO A 870 -0.07 -10.98 32.28
CA PRO A 870 -1.44 -11.50 32.39
C PRO A 870 -2.10 -11.67 31.00
N ASN A 871 -2.43 -12.91 30.64
CA ASN A 871 -2.95 -13.28 29.30
C ASN A 871 -1.99 -12.94 28.13
N GLY A 872 -0.67 -12.91 28.37
CA GLY A 872 0.35 -12.72 27.34
C GLY A 872 0.57 -11.27 26.88
N LYS A 873 -0.04 -10.28 27.53
CA LYS A 873 -0.03 -8.87 27.10
C LYS A 873 -0.23 -7.88 28.27
N PHE A 874 0.00 -6.60 28.03
CA PHE A 874 -0.27 -5.56 29.04
C PHE A 874 -1.76 -5.57 29.46
N PRO A 875 -2.08 -5.52 30.78
CA PRO A 875 -3.45 -5.32 31.22
C PRO A 875 -3.94 -3.91 30.85
N PRO A 876 -5.26 -3.69 30.67
CA PRO A 876 -5.82 -2.34 30.51
C PRO A 876 -5.42 -1.43 31.67
N ALA A 877 -5.24 -0.13 31.42
CA ALA A 877 -4.82 0.83 32.46
C ALA A 877 -5.71 0.80 33.71
N SER A 878 -7.03 0.64 33.53
CA SER A 878 -8.01 0.51 34.61
C SER A 878 -7.91 -0.76 35.46
N LYS A 879 -7.07 -1.72 35.07
CA LYS A 879 -6.77 -2.96 35.81
C LYS A 879 -5.35 -2.98 36.41
N LEU A 880 -4.56 -1.93 36.22
CA LEU A 880 -3.26 -1.81 36.91
C LEU A 880 -3.51 -1.53 38.40
N PRO A 881 -3.01 -2.38 39.33
CA PRO A 881 -3.06 -2.06 40.74
C PRO A 881 -2.14 -0.87 41.05
N SER A 882 -2.56 0.00 41.97
CA SER A 882 -1.80 1.19 42.37
C SER A 882 -1.39 1.15 43.85
N LEU A 883 -0.14 1.54 44.12
CA LEU A 883 0.48 1.57 45.44
C LEU A 883 0.89 2.99 45.82
N ASN A 884 0.68 3.36 47.09
CA ASN A 884 1.26 4.58 47.68
C ASN A 884 2.77 4.41 47.94
N LEU A 885 3.40 5.49 48.40
CA LEU A 885 4.83 5.55 48.73
C LEU A 885 5.32 4.45 49.70
N PHE A 886 4.42 3.87 50.50
CA PHE A 886 4.69 2.85 51.52
C PHE A 886 4.32 1.43 51.08
N ASN A 887 4.17 1.20 49.77
CA ASN A 887 3.76 -0.07 49.15
C ASN A 887 2.37 -0.56 49.59
N GLN A 888 1.47 0.32 50.03
CA GLN A 888 0.10 -0.02 50.41
C GLN A 888 -0.87 0.21 49.23
N PRO A 889 -1.91 -0.63 49.02
CA PRO A 889 -2.87 -0.45 47.93
C PRO A 889 -3.72 0.81 48.14
N VAL A 890 -3.64 1.76 47.21
CA VAL A 890 -4.40 3.01 47.24
C VAL A 890 -4.77 3.40 45.81
N SER A 891 -6.00 3.84 45.56
CA SER A 891 -6.43 4.30 44.23
C SER A 891 -5.74 5.60 43.83
N LEU A 892 -5.60 5.89 42.53
CA LEU A 892 -5.00 7.15 42.04
C LEU A 892 -5.66 8.41 42.64
N LYS A 893 -7.00 8.40 42.77
CA LYS A 893 -7.75 9.45 43.48
C LYS A 893 -7.39 9.54 44.97
N GLY A 894 -7.12 8.41 45.61
CA GLY A 894 -6.64 8.36 47.00
C GLY A 894 -5.22 8.93 47.16
N LEU A 895 -4.33 8.73 46.18
CA LEU A 895 -2.99 9.33 46.15
C LEU A 895 -3.08 10.86 46.05
N LYS A 896 -3.87 11.37 45.10
CA LYS A 896 -4.15 12.81 44.94
C LYS A 896 -4.76 13.42 46.21
N ALA A 897 -5.71 12.73 46.84
CA ALA A 897 -6.31 13.17 48.11
C ALA A 897 -5.32 13.15 49.29
N ALA A 898 -4.30 12.28 49.28
CA ALA A 898 -3.24 12.28 50.30
C ALA A 898 -2.29 13.48 50.11
N GLY A 899 -1.99 13.84 48.86
CA GLY A 899 -1.24 15.06 48.51
C GLY A 899 -1.99 16.34 48.89
N ALA A 900 -3.25 16.47 48.46
CA ALA A 900 -4.11 17.62 48.78
C ALA A 900 -4.27 17.86 50.29
N LYS A 901 -4.45 16.79 51.07
CA LYS A 901 -4.54 16.87 52.55
C LYS A 901 -3.24 17.30 53.23
N LEU A 902 -2.09 17.18 52.58
CA LEU A 902 -0.82 17.60 53.17
C LEU A 902 -0.69 19.13 53.20
N GLY A 903 -1.29 19.85 52.24
CA GLY A 903 -1.34 21.32 52.21
C GLY A 903 0.01 22.04 52.03
N GLN A 904 1.13 21.30 51.94
CA GLN A 904 2.50 21.82 51.85
C GLN A 904 2.98 21.95 50.39
N ASP A 905 2.08 22.33 49.48
CA ASP A 905 2.38 22.49 48.06
C ASP A 905 3.02 23.86 47.75
N VAL A 906 3.43 24.08 46.51
CA VAL A 906 4.03 25.36 46.07
C VAL A 906 2.99 26.48 45.91
N LEU A 907 1.71 26.14 45.75
CA LEU A 907 0.57 27.04 45.93
C LEU A 907 -0.34 26.47 47.02
N ARG A 908 -0.94 27.34 47.83
CA ARG A 908 -1.91 26.91 48.84
C ARG A 908 -3.26 26.60 48.18
N CYS A 909 -3.70 25.35 48.25
CA CYS A 909 -5.05 24.93 47.87
C CYS A 909 -5.87 24.65 49.14
N ASP A 910 -6.94 25.43 49.36
CA ASP A 910 -7.73 25.35 50.60
C ASP A 910 -8.74 24.18 50.64
N ASN A 911 -8.89 23.45 49.53
CA ASN A 911 -9.84 22.35 49.38
C ASN A 911 -9.11 20.99 49.25
N ALA A 912 -9.45 20.02 50.11
CA ALA A 912 -8.87 18.67 50.10
C ALA A 912 -9.23 17.81 48.86
N THR A 913 -9.96 18.37 47.89
CA THR A 913 -10.23 17.78 46.56
C THR A 913 -9.53 18.51 45.41
N GLU A 914 -8.62 19.44 45.72
CA GLU A 914 -7.82 20.18 44.75
C GLU A 914 -6.32 19.90 44.94
N ILE A 915 -5.59 19.89 43.84
CA ILE A 915 -4.12 19.86 43.80
C ILE A 915 -3.61 20.97 42.89
N VAL A 916 -2.36 21.35 43.03
CA VAL A 916 -1.73 22.30 42.10
C VAL A 916 -1.69 21.68 40.70
N SER A 917 -2.26 22.41 39.73
CA SER A 917 -2.07 22.19 38.31
C SER A 917 -0.99 23.13 37.79
N VAL A 918 -0.22 22.64 36.82
CA VAL A 918 0.90 23.37 36.22
C VAL A 918 0.63 23.70 34.77
N ASP A 919 1.26 24.76 34.30
CA ASP A 919 1.44 25.00 32.88
C ASP A 919 2.41 23.96 32.31
N HIS A 920 1.98 23.16 31.34
CA HIS A 920 2.77 22.02 30.86
C HIS A 920 3.95 22.40 29.96
N GLU A 921 3.97 23.60 29.38
CA GLU A 921 5.09 24.07 28.56
C GLU A 921 6.22 24.59 29.45
N THR A 922 5.89 25.45 30.41
CA THR A 922 6.86 26.10 31.30
C THR A 922 7.20 25.28 32.56
N GLY A 923 6.33 24.36 32.98
CA GLY A 923 6.41 23.66 34.26
C GLY A 923 5.98 24.51 35.47
N LEU A 924 5.53 25.75 35.26
CA LEU A 924 5.17 26.67 36.34
C LEU A 924 3.83 26.30 37.01
N PRO A 925 3.71 26.42 38.35
CA PRO A 925 2.43 26.35 39.05
C PRO A 925 1.44 27.39 38.51
N LYS A 926 0.24 26.94 38.12
CA LYS A 926 -0.76 27.79 37.45
C LYS A 926 -1.94 28.11 38.36
N GLN A 927 -2.61 27.09 38.87
CA GLN A 927 -3.77 27.22 39.74
C GLN A 927 -4.04 25.93 40.51
N CYS A 928 -4.81 26.01 41.60
CA CYS A 928 -5.43 24.83 42.20
C CYS A 928 -6.54 24.30 41.28
N ALA A 929 -6.58 22.98 41.08
CA ALA A 929 -7.54 22.31 40.21
C ALA A 929 -8.09 21.03 40.86
N LYS A 930 -9.38 20.79 40.67
CA LYS A 930 -10.08 19.61 41.18
C LYS A 930 -9.71 18.35 40.40
N PHE A 931 -9.55 17.23 41.09
CA PHE A 931 -9.00 15.97 40.54
C PHE A 931 -9.92 14.74 40.55
#